data_AF-A0A1J4PQB9-F1
#
_entry.id   AF-A0A1J4PQB9-F1
#
_cell.length_a   1.000
_cell.length_b   1.000
_cell.length_c   1.000
_cell.angle_alpha   90.00
_cell.angle_beta   90.00
_cell.angle_gamma   90.00
#
_symmetry.space_group_name_H-M   'P 1'
#
loop_
_entity.id
_entity.type
_entity.pdbx_description
1 polymer ?
#
loop_
_entity_poly.entity_id
_entity_poly.type
_entity_poly.pdbx_seq_one_letter_code
_entity_poly.pdbx_strand_id
1 'polypeptide(L)'
;MARPAEGPFSAPAGTTLRFGSLIVLVVGVTGTWWGTLISAWRPTDGLPEAQCAVRSGYYPPMGIWLSPQDQLKRQHFQQCLGQLGLTNLLWIAVVLGVLATLALLLFACLPWWRRHRARLVPVEELPSPDAAALREKLQELVTVAGLGRAPRFLLDPVDARPCGQAFGGFGRPQVSLSAGLVAQRRRNPEKFRAVIAHELAHIRNGDVTVTYLTLAVWRAFVLVSVLPVLATLADPVLQTTQPLRNPLRAGVGLLLTQLIELGWFFVVLIALVYVTRVSVLRAREGYADARAALWTAPAVLREVFMASAERDGTRWWHTHPRLVTRARLLDEPRRLLRPGFWETFMAAFAVQIAGDYAYQAVASLDAASGSFAYQASHDAATLLTAVVVVVAGQRGAAYVRSGAGGRGVYTRAGLGLGLGLGSAYGLTILRQALLFRHASAQDGVFAAAGYRHDLVLAVLVLAATLLLCHWAGHCWQLLGTTGRRRRLFVAGGLLLATTACLRWWNTLNYGLPPLGRTLRADASVWLGYVSQAHGNGLDQAVVGAVLAPFVLLWLAGPVTVYAAPLLWLLPLLLGAARREIVRSAGLAGVVTALVWLVIDIGLRAWAHLTVPAAVRAGDGYAVVFLCWEIATILAVQAGAAVLLGVRRFRLMPALFATTLAGLLCCLVLWGAHRAGSCLSALALAAGGCPGPGDVSVAFGALRDVGVLGSALTVGGVLLGRGLRGGPRPRPAAAGLPGPATRLGLLAVAGVFVALAVWPAPRHTRIESIGAPDYVPPPARHTVDIQKESFAIWMSGGGHEQWAASFNALGRYFQQVKPWAEAQKPDWVATTRDPHTQEACRNLVAAVGEAGSFQVPPWPKAAADWSAYLRQMANSAGRCTAAATAPDARTAHADLLAALVIPKKQINALNADTAAALGTLP
;
A
#
# COMPACT_ATOMS: atom_id res chain seq x y z
N MET A 1 -28.54 -29.77 27.32
CA MET A 1 -27.75 -30.18 26.13
C MET A 1 -26.46 -29.36 26.07
N ALA A 2 -25.31 -29.99 26.34
CA ALA A 2 -24.00 -29.35 26.20
C ALA A 2 -23.73 -29.05 24.71
N ARG A 3 -23.35 -27.81 24.38
CA ARG A 3 -22.96 -27.45 23.01
C ARG A 3 -21.76 -28.31 22.58
N PRO A 4 -21.72 -28.84 21.34
CA PRO A 4 -20.56 -29.60 20.86
C PRO A 4 -19.32 -28.71 20.98
N ALA A 5 -18.27 -29.24 21.61
CA ALA A 5 -17.01 -28.53 21.77
C ALA A 5 -16.43 -28.18 20.39
N GLU A 6 -16.01 -26.92 20.20
CA GLU A 6 -15.42 -26.52 18.93
C GLU A 6 -14.07 -27.21 18.71
N GLY A 7 -14.01 -28.08 17.70
CA GLY A 7 -12.78 -28.75 17.27
C GLY A 7 -11.86 -27.85 16.42
N PRO A 8 -10.61 -28.27 16.16
CA PRO A 8 -9.60 -27.49 15.42
C PRO A 8 -9.98 -27.19 13.96
N PHE A 9 -11.01 -27.84 13.43
CA PHE A 9 -11.52 -27.69 12.06
C PHE A 9 -12.82 -26.85 11.98
N SER A 10 -13.23 -26.20 13.07
CA SER A 10 -14.46 -25.37 13.13
C SER A 10 -14.32 -23.99 12.47
N ALA A 11 -13.09 -23.57 12.19
CA ALA A 11 -12.73 -22.30 11.58
C ALA A 11 -11.69 -22.51 10.45
N PRO A 12 -11.46 -21.51 9.57
CA PRO A 12 -10.46 -21.61 8.51
C PRO A 12 -9.09 -22.00 9.07
N ALA A 13 -8.38 -22.88 8.36
CA ALA A 13 -7.05 -23.32 8.78
C ALA A 13 -6.03 -22.18 8.66
N GLY A 14 -5.15 -22.05 9.65
CA GLY A 14 -4.06 -21.07 9.61
C GLY A 14 -3.02 -21.36 8.52
N THR A 15 -2.99 -22.58 7.98
CA THR A 15 -2.16 -22.93 6.83
C THR A 15 -2.55 -22.13 5.58
N THR A 16 -3.85 -21.95 5.33
CA THR A 16 -4.36 -21.18 4.18
C THR A 16 -3.90 -19.73 4.23
N LEU A 17 -3.99 -19.08 5.40
CA LEU A 17 -3.54 -17.70 5.56
C LEU A 17 -2.03 -17.57 5.32
N ARG A 18 -1.22 -18.44 5.95
CA ARG A 18 0.25 -18.45 5.74
C ARG A 18 0.64 -18.70 4.28
N PHE A 19 -0.07 -19.60 3.60
CA PHE A 19 0.17 -19.89 2.20
C PHE A 19 -0.20 -18.69 1.31
N GLY A 20 -1.34 -18.05 1.56
CA GLY A 20 -1.73 -16.81 0.89
C GLY A 20 -0.67 -15.70 1.08
N SER A 21 -0.19 -15.51 2.31
CA SER A 21 0.89 -14.55 2.60
C SER A 21 2.17 -14.86 1.83
N LEU A 22 2.53 -16.14 1.67
CA LEU A 22 3.71 -16.52 0.87
C LEU A 22 3.55 -16.11 -0.59
N ILE A 23 2.40 -16.38 -1.20
CA ILE A 23 2.13 -16.02 -2.60
C ILE A 23 2.20 -14.50 -2.78
N VAL A 24 1.48 -13.75 -1.94
CA VAL A 24 1.45 -12.28 -1.99
C VAL A 24 2.85 -11.71 -1.78
N LEU A 25 3.62 -12.25 -0.82
CA LEU A 25 4.98 -11.79 -0.56
C LEU A 25 5.91 -12.09 -1.74
N VAL A 26 5.86 -13.29 -2.33
CA VAL A 26 6.67 -13.65 -3.49
C VAL A 26 6.37 -12.72 -4.68
N VAL A 27 5.08 -12.48 -4.96
CA VAL A 27 4.67 -11.54 -6.02
C VAL A 27 5.15 -10.12 -5.73
N GLY A 28 4.95 -9.63 -4.50
CA GLY A 28 5.37 -8.29 -4.09
C GLY A 28 6.88 -8.11 -4.17
N VAL A 29 7.66 -9.04 -3.63
CA VAL A 29 9.14 -8.97 -3.66
C VAL A 29 9.68 -9.06 -5.09
N THR A 30 9.12 -9.96 -5.92
CA THR A 30 9.50 -10.08 -7.34
C THR A 30 9.21 -8.77 -8.08
N GLY A 31 8.00 -8.24 -7.89
CA GLY A 31 7.59 -6.96 -8.45
C GLY A 31 8.53 -5.83 -8.04
N THR A 32 8.69 -5.61 -6.73
CA THR A 32 9.56 -4.54 -6.20
C THR A 32 10.98 -4.63 -6.76
N TRP A 33 11.56 -5.83 -6.84
CA TRP A 33 12.89 -6.03 -7.40
C TRP A 33 12.95 -5.64 -8.88
N TRP A 34 12.12 -6.27 -9.71
CA TRP A 34 12.18 -6.06 -11.15
C TRP A 34 11.72 -4.66 -11.56
N GLY A 35 10.76 -4.07 -10.85
CA GLY A 35 10.38 -2.68 -11.09
C GLY A 35 11.52 -1.70 -10.77
N THR A 36 12.26 -1.93 -9.68
CA THR A 36 13.43 -1.11 -9.32
C THR A 36 14.57 -1.28 -10.33
N LEU A 37 14.83 -2.52 -10.77
CA LEU A 37 15.83 -2.77 -11.81
C LEU A 37 15.45 -2.15 -13.15
N ILE A 38 14.21 -2.32 -13.63
CA ILE A 38 13.78 -1.79 -14.92
C ILE A 38 13.87 -0.27 -14.97
N SER A 39 13.52 0.41 -13.87
CA SER A 39 13.71 1.87 -13.77
C SER A 39 15.19 2.28 -13.86
N ALA A 40 16.11 1.41 -13.47
CA ALA A 40 17.55 1.66 -13.54
C ALA A 40 18.22 1.17 -14.84
N TRP A 41 17.68 0.13 -15.48
CA TRP A 41 18.26 -0.53 -16.68
C TRP A 41 17.95 0.20 -17.98
N ARG A 42 16.93 1.07 -18.03
CA ARG A 42 16.63 1.79 -19.27
C ARG A 42 17.79 2.74 -19.57
N PRO A 43 18.47 2.59 -20.72
CA PRO A 43 19.44 3.55 -21.22
C PRO A 43 18.68 4.76 -21.75
N THR A 44 17.88 5.40 -20.90
CA THR A 44 17.38 6.72 -21.21
C THR A 44 18.45 7.68 -20.73
N ASP A 45 18.95 8.41 -21.70
CA ASP A 45 19.68 9.66 -21.63
C ASP A 45 18.92 10.65 -20.68
N GLY A 46 18.98 10.38 -19.36
CA GLY A 46 18.25 11.07 -18.30
C GLY A 46 17.17 10.26 -17.55
N LEU A 47 16.63 10.85 -16.48
CA LEU A 47 15.50 10.26 -15.72
C LEU A 47 14.23 10.30 -16.61
N PRO A 48 13.49 9.19 -16.78
CA PRO A 48 12.38 9.16 -17.73
C PRO A 48 11.27 10.17 -17.42
N GLU A 49 11.02 10.44 -16.14
CA GLU A 49 10.09 11.49 -15.70
C GLU A 49 10.60 12.89 -16.06
N ALA A 50 11.90 13.13 -15.92
CA ALA A 50 12.53 14.40 -16.27
C ALA A 50 12.50 14.64 -17.79
N GLN A 51 12.69 13.60 -18.60
CA GLN A 51 12.52 13.71 -20.06
C GLN A 51 11.09 14.08 -20.45
N CYS A 52 10.08 13.48 -19.79
CA CYS A 52 8.69 13.87 -20.00
C CYS A 52 8.44 15.31 -19.55
N ALA A 53 9.03 15.75 -18.44
CA ALA A 53 8.91 17.12 -17.93
C ALA A 53 9.49 18.15 -18.91
N VAL A 54 10.68 17.86 -19.44
CA VAL A 54 11.28 18.67 -20.51
C VAL A 54 10.38 18.68 -21.73
N ARG A 55 10.09 17.53 -22.36
CA ARG A 55 9.28 17.45 -23.60
C ARG A 55 7.91 18.14 -23.54
N SER A 56 7.28 18.13 -22.37
CA SER A 56 5.98 18.77 -22.14
C SER A 56 6.08 20.26 -21.75
N GLY A 57 7.27 20.72 -21.34
CA GLY A 57 7.49 22.01 -20.69
C GLY A 57 6.83 22.12 -19.32
N TYR A 58 6.41 21.00 -18.72
CA TYR A 58 5.78 20.92 -17.42
C TYR A 58 6.77 20.42 -16.37
N TYR A 59 7.15 21.31 -15.44
CA TYR A 59 8.03 20.95 -14.33
C TYR A 59 7.20 20.76 -13.05
N PRO A 60 7.21 19.56 -12.41
CA PRO A 60 6.38 19.25 -11.25
C PRO A 60 6.42 20.23 -10.07
N PRO A 61 7.57 20.87 -9.72
CA PRO A 61 7.63 21.90 -8.67
C PRO A 61 6.68 23.09 -8.91
N MET A 62 6.27 23.35 -10.15
CA MET A 62 5.31 24.40 -10.49
C MET A 62 3.85 24.01 -10.20
N GLY A 63 3.57 22.72 -9.95
CA GLY A 63 2.25 22.07 -10.00
C GLY A 63 1.06 22.70 -9.25
N ILE A 64 1.32 23.45 -8.18
CA ILE A 64 0.28 24.05 -7.32
C ILE A 64 -0.08 25.48 -7.77
N TRP A 65 0.78 26.11 -8.56
CA TRP A 65 0.75 27.55 -8.88
C TRP A 65 0.59 27.79 -10.38
N LEU A 66 -0.26 27.02 -11.05
CA LEU A 66 -0.31 27.00 -12.51
C LEU A 66 -1.51 27.75 -13.06
N SER A 67 -1.25 28.44 -14.17
CA SER A 67 -2.27 29.12 -14.97
C SER A 67 -3.10 28.08 -15.76
N PRO A 68 -4.30 28.44 -16.25
CA PRO A 68 -5.09 27.57 -17.12
C PRO A 68 -4.33 27.06 -18.37
N GLN A 69 -3.35 27.83 -18.87
CA GLN A 69 -2.51 27.45 -20.02
C GLN A 69 -1.60 26.25 -19.75
N ASP A 70 -1.33 25.94 -18.48
CA ASP A 70 -0.48 24.82 -18.10
C ASP A 70 -1.23 23.49 -17.98
N GLN A 71 -2.56 23.48 -18.11
CA GLN A 71 -3.34 22.25 -18.16
C GLN A 71 -2.96 21.39 -19.37
N LEU A 72 -2.74 22.00 -20.53
CA LEU A 72 -2.31 21.28 -21.74
C LEU A 72 -0.91 20.68 -21.57
N LYS A 73 0.03 21.44 -20.99
CA LYS A 73 1.39 20.94 -20.68
C LYS A 73 1.32 19.77 -19.71
N ARG A 74 0.47 19.86 -18.67
CA ARG A 74 0.22 18.75 -17.73
C ARG A 74 -0.34 17.53 -18.44
N GLN A 75 -1.29 17.69 -19.36
CA GLN A 75 -1.82 16.56 -20.14
C GLN A 75 -0.73 15.88 -20.98
N HIS A 76 0.11 16.64 -21.68
CA HIS A 76 1.24 16.08 -22.44
C HIS A 76 2.25 15.37 -21.55
N PHE A 77 2.56 15.93 -20.38
CA PHE A 77 3.41 15.31 -19.37
C PHE A 77 2.84 13.94 -18.93
N GLN A 78 1.55 13.91 -18.59
CA GLN A 78 0.85 12.70 -18.16
C GLN A 78 0.79 11.64 -19.26
N GLN A 79 0.54 12.04 -20.50
CA GLN A 79 0.54 11.13 -21.66
C GLN A 79 1.91 10.50 -21.89
N CYS A 80 2.98 11.30 -21.78
CA CYS A 80 4.36 10.80 -21.87
C CYS A 80 4.64 9.77 -20.77
N LEU A 81 4.35 10.11 -19.51
CA LEU A 81 4.53 9.17 -18.38
C LEU A 81 3.73 7.88 -18.58
N GLY A 82 2.48 7.96 -19.02
CA GLY A 82 1.62 6.80 -19.22
C GLY A 82 2.16 5.80 -20.23
N GLN A 83 2.79 6.26 -21.32
CA GLN A 83 3.44 5.39 -22.30
C GLN A 83 4.62 4.61 -21.69
N LEU A 84 5.44 5.29 -20.89
CA LEU A 84 6.56 4.65 -20.20
C LEU A 84 6.09 3.66 -19.13
N GLY A 85 5.04 4.03 -18.39
CA GLY A 85 4.39 3.21 -17.37
C GLY A 85 3.80 1.93 -17.96
N LEU A 86 3.12 2.00 -19.11
CA LEU A 86 2.54 0.82 -19.78
C LEU A 86 3.63 -0.19 -20.14
N THR A 87 4.73 0.30 -20.70
CA THR A 87 5.86 -0.55 -21.05
C THR A 87 6.45 -1.23 -19.80
N ASN A 88 6.60 -0.49 -18.70
CA ASN A 88 7.06 -1.07 -17.42
C ASN A 88 6.11 -2.18 -16.94
N LEU A 89 4.80 -1.90 -16.92
CA LEU A 89 3.81 -2.88 -16.49
C LEU A 89 3.78 -4.15 -17.33
N LEU A 90 3.90 -4.02 -18.66
CA LEU A 90 3.95 -5.18 -19.54
C LEU A 90 5.17 -6.06 -19.23
N TRP A 91 6.34 -5.46 -19.03
CA TRP A 91 7.54 -6.19 -18.62
C TRP A 91 7.36 -6.91 -17.28
N ILE A 92 6.79 -6.22 -16.29
CA ILE A 92 6.52 -6.79 -14.98
C ILE A 92 5.49 -7.93 -15.09
N ALA A 93 4.44 -7.74 -15.88
CA ALA A 93 3.43 -8.77 -16.13
C ALA A 93 4.05 -9.99 -16.81
N VAL A 94 4.99 -9.80 -17.74
CA VAL A 94 5.77 -10.89 -18.34
C VAL A 94 6.60 -11.61 -17.28
N VAL A 95 7.35 -10.90 -16.43
CA VAL A 95 8.16 -11.52 -15.37
C VAL A 95 7.30 -12.30 -14.36
N LEU A 96 6.19 -11.72 -13.91
CA LEU A 96 5.25 -12.40 -13.02
C LEU A 96 4.57 -13.59 -13.72
N GLY A 97 4.30 -13.48 -15.02
CA GLY A 97 3.80 -14.56 -15.87
C GLY A 97 4.81 -15.71 -15.99
N VAL A 98 6.10 -15.41 -16.18
CA VAL A 98 7.20 -16.39 -16.19
C VAL A 98 7.32 -17.06 -14.82
N LEU A 99 7.28 -16.30 -13.73
CA LEU A 99 7.28 -16.82 -12.37
C LEU A 99 6.11 -17.80 -12.13
N ALA A 100 4.90 -17.40 -12.51
CA ALA A 100 3.71 -18.22 -12.35
C ALA A 100 3.76 -19.50 -13.21
N THR A 101 4.15 -19.36 -14.47
CA THR A 101 4.28 -20.49 -15.41
C THR A 101 5.33 -21.48 -14.93
N LEU A 102 6.51 -21.00 -14.52
CA LEU A 102 7.57 -21.84 -13.98
C LEU A 102 7.13 -22.53 -12.69
N ALA A 103 6.43 -21.83 -11.79
CA ALA A 103 5.88 -22.43 -10.58
C ALA A 103 4.87 -23.54 -10.91
N LEU A 104 4.00 -23.35 -11.90
CA LEU A 104 3.02 -24.37 -12.33
C LEU A 104 3.70 -25.57 -13.00
N LEU A 105 4.71 -25.34 -13.85
CA LEU A 105 5.50 -26.40 -14.47
C LEU A 105 6.24 -27.22 -13.41
N LEU A 106 6.90 -26.56 -12.46
CA LEU A 106 7.56 -27.24 -11.34
C LEU A 106 6.55 -28.02 -10.49
N PHE A 107 5.37 -27.44 -10.20
CA PHE A 107 4.31 -28.14 -9.47
C PHE A 107 3.86 -29.42 -10.19
N ALA A 108 3.77 -29.41 -11.52
CA ALA A 108 3.41 -30.57 -12.33
C ALA A 108 4.54 -31.62 -12.40
N CYS A 109 5.78 -31.19 -12.61
CA CYS A 109 6.92 -32.08 -12.84
C CYS A 109 7.46 -32.71 -11.55
N LEU A 110 7.34 -32.04 -10.40
CA LEU A 110 8.00 -32.49 -9.16
C LEU A 110 7.52 -33.84 -8.62
N PRO A 111 6.21 -34.14 -8.57
CA PRO A 111 5.73 -35.47 -8.17
C PRO A 111 6.20 -36.56 -9.14
N TRP A 112 6.18 -36.28 -10.44
CA TRP A 112 6.63 -37.21 -11.48
C TRP A 112 8.13 -37.50 -11.34
N TRP A 113 8.96 -36.46 -11.21
CA TRP A 113 10.39 -36.58 -11.07
C TRP A 113 10.76 -37.38 -9.81
N ARG A 114 10.06 -37.14 -8.70
CA ARG A 114 10.26 -37.90 -7.46
C ARG A 114 9.96 -39.39 -7.64
N ARG A 115 8.85 -39.73 -8.29
CA ARG A 115 8.48 -41.13 -8.56
C ARG A 115 9.57 -41.88 -9.34
N HIS A 116 10.10 -41.25 -10.39
CA HIS A 116 11.11 -41.87 -11.24
C HIS A 116 12.47 -41.92 -10.56
N ARG A 117 12.88 -40.83 -9.88
CA ARG A 117 14.17 -40.77 -9.18
C ARG A 117 14.27 -41.80 -8.06
N ALA A 118 13.20 -42.00 -7.29
CA ALA A 118 13.17 -42.97 -6.20
C ALA A 118 12.74 -44.39 -6.65
N ARG A 119 12.55 -44.61 -7.96
CA ARG A 119 12.14 -45.90 -8.56
C ARG A 119 10.97 -46.56 -7.81
N LEU A 120 9.96 -45.75 -7.50
CA LEU A 120 8.85 -46.18 -6.65
C LEU A 120 7.98 -47.23 -7.35
N VAL A 121 7.73 -48.35 -6.67
CA VAL A 121 6.98 -49.49 -7.20
C VAL A 121 5.54 -49.47 -6.66
N PRO A 122 4.51 -49.55 -7.50
CA PRO A 122 3.12 -49.63 -7.05
C PRO A 122 2.86 -50.87 -6.20
N VAL A 123 2.26 -50.66 -5.02
CA VAL A 123 1.94 -51.76 -4.10
C VAL A 123 0.89 -52.70 -4.72
N GLU A 124 0.05 -52.16 -5.62
CA GLU A 124 -0.94 -52.93 -6.37
C GLU A 124 -0.33 -53.94 -7.35
N GLU A 125 0.91 -53.72 -7.78
CA GLU A 125 1.63 -54.53 -8.78
C GLU A 125 2.52 -55.61 -8.14
N LEU A 126 2.60 -55.68 -6.80
CA LEU A 126 3.43 -56.66 -6.08
C LEU A 126 2.70 -58.01 -5.94
N PRO A 127 3.23 -59.12 -6.50
CA PRO A 127 2.52 -60.41 -6.55
C PRO A 127 2.63 -61.28 -5.28
N SER A 128 2.98 -60.72 -4.11
CA SER A 128 3.21 -61.52 -2.89
C SER A 128 1.98 -61.58 -1.95
N PRO A 129 1.80 -62.68 -1.17
CA PRO A 129 0.79 -62.77 -0.12
C PRO A 129 0.92 -61.65 0.93
N ASP A 130 2.16 -61.28 1.26
CA ASP A 130 2.46 -60.17 2.17
C ASP A 130 1.99 -58.81 1.63
N ALA A 131 2.09 -58.60 0.32
CA ALA A 131 1.55 -57.42 -0.34
C ALA A 131 0.02 -57.42 -0.38
N ALA A 132 -0.64 -58.58 -0.46
CA ALA A 132 -2.10 -58.68 -0.31
C ALA A 132 -2.54 -58.24 1.09
N ALA A 133 -1.90 -58.75 2.15
CA ALA A 133 -2.19 -58.35 3.53
C ALA A 133 -1.88 -56.86 3.80
N LEU A 134 -0.86 -56.30 3.13
CA LEU A 134 -0.58 -54.86 3.19
C LEU A 134 -1.70 -54.04 2.54
N ARG A 135 -2.16 -54.43 1.34
CA ARG A 135 -3.24 -53.75 0.61
C ARG A 135 -4.53 -53.69 1.42
N GLU A 136 -4.93 -54.82 2.00
CA GLU A 136 -6.11 -54.90 2.85
C GLU A 136 -6.02 -53.93 4.03
N LYS A 137 -4.86 -53.91 4.72
CA LYS A 137 -4.66 -53.01 5.86
C LYS A 137 -4.66 -51.54 5.46
N LEU A 138 -4.09 -51.20 4.29
CA LEU A 138 -4.12 -49.84 3.77
C LEU A 138 -5.55 -49.43 3.38
N GLN A 139 -6.34 -50.33 2.80
CA GLN A 139 -7.73 -50.08 2.44
C GLN A 139 -8.61 -49.86 3.67
N GLU A 140 -8.38 -50.61 4.75
CA GLU A 140 -9.03 -50.37 6.05
C GLU A 140 -8.74 -48.94 6.54
N LEU A 141 -7.48 -48.50 6.54
CA LEU A 141 -7.09 -47.17 6.99
C LEU A 141 -7.63 -46.05 6.09
N VAL A 142 -7.69 -46.26 4.78
CA VAL A 142 -8.33 -45.33 3.83
C VAL A 142 -9.82 -45.18 4.13
N THR A 143 -10.48 -46.29 4.49
CA THR A 143 -11.90 -46.32 4.87
C THR A 143 -12.13 -45.54 6.17
N VAL A 144 -11.31 -45.77 7.20
CA VAL A 144 -11.33 -45.00 8.45
C VAL A 144 -11.10 -43.49 8.21
N ALA A 145 -10.19 -43.16 7.30
CA ALA A 145 -9.89 -41.76 6.95
C ALA A 145 -11.02 -41.07 6.15
N GLY A 146 -11.99 -41.82 5.63
CA GLY A 146 -13.15 -41.30 4.88
C GLY A 146 -12.72 -40.50 3.64
N LEU A 147 -11.72 -40.97 2.90
CA LEU A 147 -11.24 -40.31 1.69
C LEU A 147 -12.18 -40.59 0.51
N GLY A 148 -12.65 -39.54 -0.17
CA GLY A 148 -13.52 -39.68 -1.35
C GLY A 148 -12.82 -40.31 -2.57
N ARG A 149 -11.48 -40.35 -2.57
CA ARG A 149 -10.66 -41.06 -3.56
C ARG A 149 -9.47 -41.70 -2.86
N ALA A 150 -9.29 -43.00 -3.03
CA ALA A 150 -8.14 -43.72 -2.48
C ALA A 150 -6.84 -43.22 -3.15
N PRO A 151 -5.78 -42.95 -2.36
CA PRO A 151 -4.47 -42.65 -2.92
C PRO A 151 -3.82 -43.91 -3.50
N ARG A 152 -2.92 -43.72 -4.48
CA ARG A 152 -2.06 -44.83 -4.96
C ARG A 152 -0.93 -45.05 -3.96
N PHE A 153 -0.75 -46.28 -3.48
CA PHE A 153 0.33 -46.61 -2.58
C PHE A 153 1.55 -47.10 -3.38
N LEU A 154 2.71 -46.56 -3.04
CA LEU A 154 3.96 -46.83 -3.73
C LEU A 154 5.00 -47.27 -2.70
N LEU A 155 5.75 -48.32 -2.98
CA LEU A 155 6.87 -48.80 -2.17
C LEU A 155 8.17 -48.14 -2.66
N ASP A 156 8.90 -47.54 -1.73
CA ASP A 156 10.31 -47.16 -1.89
C ASP A 156 11.16 -48.33 -1.39
N PRO A 157 11.79 -49.12 -2.29
CA PRO A 157 12.52 -50.31 -1.89
C PRO A 157 13.87 -50.00 -1.25
N VAL A 158 14.38 -48.76 -1.37
CA VAL A 158 15.74 -48.40 -0.93
C VAL A 158 15.73 -47.71 0.44
N ASP A 159 14.66 -47.00 0.80
CA ASP A 159 14.61 -46.31 2.11
C ASP A 159 14.35 -47.30 3.26
N ALA A 160 15.38 -47.53 4.07
CA ALA A 160 15.32 -48.39 5.26
C ALA A 160 14.74 -47.68 6.50
N ARG A 161 14.52 -46.35 6.46
CA ARG A 161 13.95 -45.62 7.59
C ARG A 161 12.45 -45.90 7.67
N PRO A 162 11.84 -46.04 8.86
CA PRO A 162 10.40 -46.29 8.99
C PRO A 162 9.57 -45.00 8.78
N CYS A 163 9.51 -44.53 7.53
CA CYS A 163 8.81 -43.30 7.14
C CYS A 163 7.75 -43.51 6.05
N GLY A 164 6.73 -42.66 6.06
CA GLY A 164 5.77 -42.51 4.97
C GLY A 164 5.86 -41.09 4.43
N GLN A 165 5.39 -40.88 3.20
CA GLN A 165 5.22 -39.52 2.67
C GLN A 165 4.12 -39.45 1.62
N ALA A 166 3.12 -38.61 1.87
CA ALA A 166 2.10 -38.24 0.90
C ALA A 166 2.65 -37.22 -0.12
N PHE A 167 2.38 -37.45 -1.40
CA PHE A 167 2.74 -36.55 -2.49
C PHE A 167 1.80 -36.66 -3.68
N GLY A 168 1.91 -35.73 -4.63
CA GLY A 168 1.06 -35.72 -5.82
C GLY A 168 0.71 -34.31 -6.27
N GLY A 169 -0.04 -34.23 -7.36
CA GLY A 169 -0.54 -32.99 -7.94
C GLY A 169 -1.90 -33.23 -8.60
N PHE A 170 -2.62 -32.15 -8.90
CA PHE A 170 -3.89 -32.16 -9.66
C PHE A 170 -4.92 -33.21 -9.21
N GLY A 171 -5.12 -33.33 -7.89
CA GLY A 171 -6.14 -34.24 -7.33
C GLY A 171 -5.81 -35.73 -7.44
N ARG A 172 -4.56 -36.10 -7.76
CA ARG A 172 -4.07 -37.49 -7.79
C ARG A 172 -3.10 -37.74 -6.63
N PRO A 173 -3.60 -37.98 -5.41
CA PRO A 173 -2.75 -38.23 -4.26
C PRO A 173 -2.06 -39.60 -4.36
N GLN A 174 -0.81 -39.65 -3.93
CA GLN A 174 0.05 -40.82 -3.86
C GLN A 174 0.69 -40.86 -2.47
N VAL A 175 0.96 -42.05 -1.94
CA VAL A 175 1.66 -42.23 -0.67
C VAL A 175 2.84 -43.17 -0.89
N SER A 176 4.06 -42.67 -0.68
CA SER A 176 5.25 -43.52 -0.66
C SER A 176 5.43 -44.14 0.73
N LEU A 177 5.61 -45.46 0.76
CA LEU A 177 5.92 -46.27 1.92
C LEU A 177 7.37 -46.72 1.80
N SER A 178 8.19 -46.43 2.79
CA SER A 178 9.55 -46.98 2.86
C SER A 178 9.54 -48.47 3.16
N ALA A 179 10.55 -49.20 2.67
CA ALA A 179 10.77 -50.60 3.04
C ALA A 179 10.88 -50.76 4.57
N GLY A 180 11.52 -49.80 5.25
CA GLY A 180 11.59 -49.75 6.71
C GLY A 180 10.22 -49.68 7.40
N LEU A 181 9.27 -48.90 6.86
CA LEU A 181 7.93 -48.77 7.42
C LEU A 181 7.12 -50.05 7.22
N VAL A 182 7.25 -50.69 6.05
CA VAL A 182 6.58 -51.96 5.77
C VAL A 182 7.09 -53.07 6.70
N ALA A 183 8.40 -53.13 6.96
CA ALA A 183 8.98 -54.04 7.94
C ALA A 183 8.48 -53.76 9.38
N GLN A 184 8.32 -52.48 9.73
CA GLN A 184 7.83 -52.06 11.04
C GLN A 184 6.38 -52.51 11.32
N ARG A 185 5.56 -52.74 10.28
CA ARG A 185 4.17 -53.21 10.40
C ARG A 185 4.04 -54.44 11.31
N ARG A 186 4.97 -55.38 11.22
CA ARG A 186 4.97 -56.61 12.05
C ARG A 186 5.49 -56.36 13.47
N ARG A 187 6.51 -55.50 13.63
CA ARG A 187 7.17 -55.24 14.93
C ARG A 187 6.40 -54.28 15.82
N ASN A 188 5.75 -53.27 15.23
CA ASN A 188 4.94 -52.29 15.94
C ASN A 188 3.80 -51.81 15.02
N PRO A 189 2.68 -52.56 14.99
CA PRO A 189 1.56 -52.24 14.11
C PRO A 189 0.89 -50.90 14.43
N GLU A 190 0.93 -50.47 15.70
CA GLU A 190 0.40 -49.17 16.13
C GLU A 190 1.22 -48.01 15.55
N LYS A 191 2.55 -48.10 15.55
CA LYS A 191 3.41 -47.13 14.89
C LYS A 191 3.17 -47.07 13.38
N PHE A 192 2.96 -48.22 12.74
CA PHE A 192 2.60 -48.27 11.32
C PHE A 192 1.27 -47.56 11.05
N ARG A 193 0.21 -47.88 11.83
CA ARG A 193 -1.11 -47.23 11.71
C ARG A 193 -1.01 -45.72 11.93
N ALA A 194 -0.26 -45.27 12.93
CA ALA A 194 -0.07 -43.85 13.25
C ALA A 194 0.58 -43.07 12.10
N VAL A 195 1.65 -43.62 11.49
CA VAL A 195 2.32 -42.99 10.35
C VAL A 195 1.39 -42.91 9.14
N ILE A 196 0.70 -44.00 8.79
CA ILE A 196 -0.24 -43.98 7.66
C ILE A 196 -1.42 -43.03 7.91
N ALA A 197 -1.97 -43.01 9.12
CA ALA A 197 -3.04 -42.07 9.49
C ALA A 197 -2.60 -40.61 9.34
N HIS A 198 -1.35 -40.29 9.69
CA HIS A 198 -0.76 -38.96 9.46
C HIS A 198 -0.65 -38.62 7.96
N GLU A 199 -0.16 -39.55 7.13
CA GLU A 199 -0.05 -39.32 5.68
C GLU A 199 -1.44 -39.17 5.00
N LEU A 200 -2.42 -39.98 5.41
CA LEU A 200 -3.81 -39.85 4.95
C LEU A 200 -4.44 -38.53 5.43
N ALA A 201 -4.01 -38.00 6.58
CA ALA A 201 -4.50 -36.73 7.10
C ALA A 201 -4.08 -35.56 6.22
N HIS A 202 -2.85 -35.58 5.68
CA HIS A 202 -2.42 -34.62 4.66
C HIS A 202 -3.30 -34.66 3.42
N ILE A 203 -3.66 -35.85 2.94
CA ILE A 203 -4.54 -35.99 1.77
C ILE A 203 -5.92 -35.42 2.09
N ARG A 204 -6.50 -35.77 3.25
CA ARG A 204 -7.83 -35.30 3.66
C ARG A 204 -7.90 -33.78 3.87
N ASN A 205 -6.81 -33.17 4.34
CA ASN A 205 -6.67 -31.73 4.52
C ASN A 205 -6.39 -30.97 3.21
N GLY A 206 -6.02 -31.66 2.11
CA GLY A 206 -5.56 -31.02 0.87
C GLY A 206 -4.15 -30.44 0.97
N ASP A 207 -3.40 -30.86 1.98
CA ASP A 207 -2.07 -30.35 2.33
C ASP A 207 -0.99 -30.72 1.29
N VAL A 208 -1.18 -31.81 0.57
CA VAL A 208 -0.26 -32.28 -0.48
C VAL A 208 -0.10 -31.22 -1.56
N THR A 209 -1.21 -30.65 -2.05
CA THR A 209 -1.21 -29.58 -3.05
C THR A 209 -0.49 -28.35 -2.53
N VAL A 210 -0.81 -27.92 -1.30
CA VAL A 210 -0.17 -26.75 -0.67
C VAL A 210 1.33 -26.96 -0.52
N THR A 211 1.77 -28.17 -0.17
CA THR A 211 3.19 -28.53 -0.03
C THR A 211 3.94 -28.35 -1.35
N TYR A 212 3.49 -29.03 -2.40
CA TYR A 212 4.18 -29.04 -3.68
C TYR A 212 4.13 -27.67 -4.34
N LEU A 213 3.02 -26.94 -4.21
CA LEU A 213 2.92 -25.58 -4.72
C LEU A 213 3.83 -24.61 -3.96
N THR A 214 3.93 -24.73 -2.63
CA THR A 214 4.88 -23.95 -1.81
C THR A 214 6.33 -24.19 -2.26
N LEU A 215 6.70 -25.43 -2.52
CA LEU A 215 8.05 -25.78 -2.99
C LEU A 215 8.31 -25.28 -4.41
N ALA A 216 7.31 -25.38 -5.30
CA ALA A 216 7.40 -24.93 -6.67
C ALA A 216 7.53 -23.41 -6.77
N VAL A 217 6.68 -22.67 -6.06
CA VAL A 217 6.74 -21.20 -5.97
C VAL A 217 8.08 -20.73 -5.40
N TRP A 218 8.57 -21.36 -4.34
CA TRP A 218 9.90 -21.04 -3.80
C TRP A 218 11.02 -21.23 -4.83
N ARG A 219 11.01 -22.35 -5.56
CA ARG A 219 12.04 -22.62 -6.58
C ARG A 219 11.93 -21.66 -7.76
N ALA A 220 10.72 -21.37 -8.23
CA ALA A 220 10.50 -20.38 -9.28
C ALA A 220 10.97 -18.99 -8.84
N PHE A 221 10.67 -18.59 -7.59
CA PHE A 221 11.13 -17.33 -7.00
C PHE A 221 12.66 -17.26 -6.93
N VAL A 222 13.33 -18.35 -6.53
CA VAL A 222 14.80 -18.40 -6.52
C VAL A 222 15.36 -18.19 -7.92
N LEU A 223 14.81 -18.87 -8.92
CA LEU A 223 15.30 -18.79 -10.31
C LEU A 223 15.01 -17.43 -10.97
N VAL A 224 13.83 -16.86 -10.76
CA VAL A 224 13.35 -15.64 -11.45
C VAL A 224 13.70 -14.36 -10.70
N SER A 225 13.93 -14.43 -9.38
CA SER A 225 14.23 -13.24 -8.56
C SER A 225 15.60 -13.34 -7.90
N VAL A 226 15.83 -14.36 -7.07
CA VAL A 226 17.04 -14.42 -6.24
C VAL A 226 18.32 -14.55 -7.08
N LEU A 227 18.35 -15.43 -8.08
CA LEU A 227 19.53 -15.60 -8.92
C LEU A 227 19.86 -14.32 -9.71
N PRO A 228 18.88 -13.65 -10.37
CA PRO A 228 19.12 -12.33 -10.96
C PRO A 228 19.62 -11.29 -9.96
N VAL A 229 19.05 -11.23 -8.75
CA VAL A 229 19.56 -10.35 -7.67
C VAL A 229 21.03 -10.62 -7.41
N LEU A 230 21.38 -11.86 -7.09
CA LEU A 230 22.76 -12.23 -6.76
C LEU A 230 23.72 -12.01 -7.93
N ALA A 231 23.29 -12.28 -9.17
CA ALA A 231 24.07 -12.03 -10.37
C ALA A 231 24.37 -10.53 -10.54
N THR A 232 23.36 -9.67 -10.39
CA THR A 232 23.54 -8.21 -10.50
C THR A 232 24.35 -7.60 -9.35
N LEU A 233 24.28 -8.19 -8.14
CA LEU A 233 25.11 -7.78 -7.01
C LEU A 233 26.57 -8.22 -7.20
N ALA A 234 26.80 -9.38 -7.83
CA ALA A 234 28.13 -9.90 -8.11
C ALA A 234 28.82 -9.15 -9.27
N ASP A 235 28.06 -8.79 -10.30
CA ASP A 235 28.55 -8.02 -11.44
C ASP A 235 27.55 -6.92 -11.86
N PRO A 236 27.75 -5.68 -11.39
CA PRO A 236 26.94 -4.53 -11.79
C PRO A 236 27.02 -4.21 -13.29
N VAL A 237 28.04 -4.69 -14.03
CA VAL A 237 28.22 -4.45 -15.47
C VAL A 237 27.13 -5.14 -16.30
N LEU A 238 26.53 -6.21 -15.77
CA LEU A 238 25.37 -6.91 -16.36
C LEU A 238 24.14 -6.00 -16.54
N GLN A 239 24.11 -4.82 -15.91
CA GLN A 239 23.05 -3.83 -16.05
C GLN A 239 23.31 -2.80 -17.16
N THR A 240 24.48 -2.80 -17.77
CA THR A 240 24.84 -1.85 -18.83
C THR A 240 24.52 -2.41 -20.21
N THR A 241 24.11 -1.53 -21.14
CA THR A 241 23.83 -1.91 -22.54
C THR A 241 25.09 -2.25 -23.35
N GLN A 242 26.28 -2.08 -22.75
CA GLN A 242 27.56 -2.45 -23.35
C GLN A 242 28.37 -3.28 -22.35
N PRO A 243 27.99 -4.56 -22.11
CA PRO A 243 28.59 -5.42 -21.08
C PRO A 243 30.10 -5.70 -21.27
N LEU A 244 30.73 -5.13 -22.31
CA LEU A 244 32.13 -5.33 -22.69
C LEU A 244 32.89 -4.02 -23.00
N ARG A 245 32.30 -2.82 -22.83
CA ARG A 245 33.02 -1.54 -23.06
C ARG A 245 33.22 -0.76 -21.75
N ASN A 246 34.47 -0.87 -21.28
CA ASN A 246 35.16 0.01 -20.34
C ASN A 246 34.55 0.15 -18.92
N PRO A 247 35.02 -0.66 -17.94
CA PRO A 247 34.50 -0.69 -16.57
C PRO A 247 34.80 0.55 -15.70
N LEU A 248 35.49 1.57 -16.25
CA LEU A 248 36.02 2.72 -15.50
C LEU A 248 35.36 4.08 -15.83
N ARG A 249 34.19 4.10 -16.48
CA ARG A 249 33.42 5.35 -16.61
C ARG A 249 32.60 5.64 -15.35
N ALA A 250 32.43 6.93 -15.06
CA ALA A 250 31.93 7.55 -13.82
C ALA A 250 30.46 7.23 -13.40
N GLY A 251 29.95 6.02 -13.65
CA GLY A 251 28.65 5.52 -13.19
C GLY A 251 28.71 4.24 -12.34
N VAL A 252 29.82 3.49 -12.37
CA VAL A 252 29.96 2.22 -11.63
C VAL A 252 29.98 2.42 -10.11
N GLY A 253 30.58 3.52 -9.61
CA GLY A 253 30.62 3.82 -8.18
C GLY A 253 29.25 4.13 -7.57
N LEU A 254 28.41 4.89 -8.30
CA LEU A 254 27.05 5.22 -7.88
C LEU A 254 26.15 3.97 -7.90
N LEU A 255 26.25 3.16 -8.96
CA LEU A 255 25.52 1.92 -9.12
C LEU A 255 25.91 0.89 -8.05
N LEU A 256 27.21 0.72 -7.76
CA LEU A 256 27.70 -0.19 -6.73
C LEU A 256 27.24 0.24 -5.33
N THR A 257 27.26 1.55 -5.04
CA THR A 257 26.77 2.10 -3.77
C THR A 257 25.27 1.87 -3.61
N GLN A 258 24.47 2.17 -4.64
CA GLN A 258 23.03 1.88 -4.64
C GLN A 258 22.73 0.38 -4.52
N LEU A 259 23.51 -0.48 -5.17
CA LEU A 259 23.31 -1.93 -5.10
C LEU A 259 23.65 -2.52 -3.74
N ILE A 260 24.69 -2.04 -3.06
CA ILE A 260 25.01 -2.45 -1.69
C ILE A 260 23.93 -1.93 -0.72
N GLU A 261 23.51 -0.67 -0.88
CA GLU A 261 22.50 -0.03 -0.04
C GLU A 261 21.09 -0.63 -0.24
N LEU A 262 20.73 -1.08 -1.45
CA LEU A 262 19.47 -1.80 -1.69
C LEU A 262 19.62 -3.32 -1.48
N GLY A 263 20.82 -3.86 -1.58
CA GLY A 263 21.08 -5.30 -1.50
C GLY A 263 20.62 -5.91 -0.19
N TRP A 264 20.89 -5.25 0.94
CA TRP A 264 20.43 -5.74 2.25
C TRP A 264 18.90 -5.72 2.38
N PHE A 265 18.21 -4.74 1.78
CA PHE A 265 16.75 -4.67 1.73
C PHE A 265 16.18 -5.92 1.06
N PHE A 266 16.75 -6.33 -0.08
CA PHE A 266 16.33 -7.55 -0.78
C PHE A 266 16.71 -8.82 -0.02
N VAL A 267 17.87 -8.87 0.64
CA VAL A 267 18.24 -9.99 1.51
C VAL A 267 17.21 -10.20 2.64
N VAL A 268 16.76 -9.12 3.28
CA VAL A 268 15.70 -9.17 4.30
C VAL A 268 14.40 -9.74 3.71
N LEU A 269 13.98 -9.26 2.54
CA LEU A 269 12.77 -9.75 1.86
C LEU A 269 12.88 -11.25 1.48
N ILE A 270 14.03 -11.69 0.98
CA ILE A 270 14.30 -13.10 0.64
C ILE A 270 14.24 -13.97 1.92
N ALA A 271 14.84 -13.49 3.01
CA ALA A 271 14.78 -14.18 4.30
C ALA A 271 13.33 -14.29 4.81
N LEU A 272 12.52 -13.24 4.65
CA LEU A 272 11.09 -13.26 5.01
C LEU A 272 10.28 -14.25 4.17
N VAL A 273 10.54 -14.33 2.85
CA VAL A 273 9.93 -15.35 1.98
C VAL A 273 10.30 -16.76 2.47
N TYR A 274 11.58 -16.99 2.79
CA TYR A 274 12.05 -18.27 3.29
C TYR A 274 11.41 -18.67 4.63
N VAL A 275 11.36 -17.74 5.59
CA VAL A 275 10.72 -17.99 6.90
C VAL A 275 9.22 -18.23 6.74
N THR A 276 8.54 -17.51 5.84
CA THR A 276 7.12 -17.72 5.55
C THR A 276 6.88 -19.10 4.93
N ARG A 277 7.75 -19.54 4.01
CA ARG A 277 7.74 -20.91 3.47
C ARG A 277 7.85 -21.95 4.59
N VAL A 278 8.82 -21.81 5.49
CA VAL A 278 8.99 -22.75 6.62
C VAL A 278 7.76 -22.73 7.54
N SER A 279 7.17 -21.56 7.78
CA SER A 279 5.94 -21.40 8.57
C SER A 279 4.75 -22.17 7.98
N VAL A 280 4.57 -22.14 6.64
CA VAL A 280 3.54 -22.93 5.95
C VAL A 280 3.77 -24.43 6.16
N LEU A 281 5.00 -24.89 5.90
CA LEU A 281 5.34 -26.31 6.00
C LEU A 281 5.13 -26.84 7.43
N ARG A 282 5.49 -26.07 8.45
CA ARG A 282 5.31 -26.46 9.87
C ARG A 282 3.86 -26.44 10.33
N ALA A 283 3.08 -25.44 9.92
CA ALA A 283 1.70 -25.29 10.38
C ALA A 283 0.82 -26.48 9.95
N ARG A 284 1.10 -27.03 8.75
CA ARG A 284 0.43 -28.22 8.23
C ARG A 284 0.57 -29.44 9.13
N GLU A 285 1.78 -29.70 9.61
CA GLU A 285 2.08 -30.90 10.41
C GLU A 285 1.16 -30.97 11.63
N GLY A 286 0.91 -29.84 12.28
CA GLY A 286 -0.02 -29.77 13.42
C GLY A 286 -1.48 -30.08 13.06
N TYR A 287 -1.96 -29.65 11.89
CA TYR A 287 -3.32 -29.99 11.41
C TYR A 287 -3.43 -31.45 10.99
N ALA A 288 -2.37 -32.04 10.46
CA ALA A 288 -2.33 -33.46 10.13
C ALA A 288 -2.29 -34.31 11.40
N ASP A 289 -1.49 -33.94 12.39
CA ASP A 289 -1.45 -34.58 13.72
C ASP A 289 -2.81 -34.55 14.40
N ALA A 290 -3.44 -33.38 14.45
CA ALA A 290 -4.75 -33.23 15.08
C ALA A 290 -5.85 -34.04 14.38
N ARG A 291 -5.74 -34.28 13.07
CA ARG A 291 -6.69 -35.14 12.33
C ARG A 291 -6.36 -36.62 12.52
N ALA A 292 -5.09 -37.01 12.44
CA ALA A 292 -4.66 -38.38 12.67
C ALA A 292 -5.06 -38.87 14.07
N ALA A 293 -5.04 -37.98 15.06
CA ALA A 293 -5.52 -38.23 16.42
C ALA A 293 -7.05 -38.41 16.55
N LEU A 294 -7.83 -38.11 15.51
CA LEU A 294 -9.26 -38.46 15.45
C LEU A 294 -9.47 -39.87 14.90
N TRP A 295 -8.52 -40.40 14.14
CA TRP A 295 -8.58 -41.73 13.52
C TRP A 295 -7.81 -42.79 14.29
N THR A 296 -6.90 -42.36 15.15
CA THR A 296 -6.07 -43.18 16.04
C THR A 296 -6.16 -42.64 17.46
N ALA A 297 -5.79 -43.43 18.47
CA ALA A 297 -5.75 -42.93 19.83
C ALA A 297 -4.64 -41.86 19.99
N PRO A 298 -4.93 -40.65 20.52
CA PRO A 298 -3.93 -39.59 20.71
C PRO A 298 -2.71 -40.03 21.51
N ALA A 299 -2.89 -40.93 22.49
CA ALA A 299 -1.82 -41.50 23.30
C ALA A 299 -0.79 -42.27 22.46
N VAL A 300 -1.25 -43.02 21.44
CA VAL A 300 -0.40 -43.81 20.55
C VAL A 300 0.49 -42.89 19.69
N LEU A 301 -0.09 -41.85 19.10
CA LEU A 301 0.68 -40.84 18.33
C LEU A 301 1.71 -40.12 19.22
N ARG A 302 1.32 -39.77 20.45
CA ARG A 302 2.21 -39.14 21.43
C ARG A 302 3.39 -40.03 21.77
N GLU A 303 3.14 -41.30 22.08
CA GLU A 303 4.19 -42.28 22.39
C GLU A 303 5.17 -42.44 21.23
N VAL A 304 4.65 -42.56 20.00
CA VAL A 304 5.48 -42.63 18.78
C VAL A 304 6.36 -41.40 18.61
N PHE A 305 5.83 -40.20 18.88
CA PHE A 305 6.60 -38.95 18.82
C PHE A 305 7.66 -38.86 19.91
N MET A 306 7.32 -39.19 21.16
CA MET A 306 8.27 -39.11 22.28
C MET A 306 9.39 -40.14 22.13
N ALA A 307 9.08 -41.37 21.71
CA ALA A 307 10.08 -42.41 21.42
C ALA A 307 11.02 -42.05 20.26
N SER A 308 10.60 -41.13 19.37
CA SER A 308 11.41 -40.66 18.25
C SER A 308 12.10 -39.31 18.53
N ALA A 309 11.70 -38.61 19.60
CA ALA A 309 12.19 -37.27 19.95
C ALA A 309 13.64 -37.27 20.45
N GLU A 310 14.12 -38.38 21.01
CA GLU A 310 15.52 -38.54 21.46
C GLU A 310 16.54 -38.42 20.31
N ARG A 311 16.10 -38.57 19.07
CA ARG A 311 16.93 -38.50 17.85
C ARG A 311 16.75 -37.19 17.08
N ASP A 312 15.91 -36.27 17.56
CA ASP A 312 15.50 -35.08 16.82
C ASP A 312 16.48 -33.92 17.06
N GLY A 313 17.34 -33.64 16.07
CA GLY A 313 18.37 -32.60 16.14
C GLY A 313 17.82 -31.17 16.27
N THR A 314 18.54 -30.33 17.01
CA THR A 314 18.16 -28.96 17.38
C THR A 314 18.49 -27.93 16.30
N ARG A 315 17.70 -27.85 15.22
CA ARG A 315 17.97 -26.83 14.18
C ARG A 315 16.71 -26.08 13.75
N TRP A 316 16.77 -24.75 13.84
CA TRP A 316 15.65 -23.86 13.52
C TRP A 316 15.34 -23.75 12.02
N TRP A 317 16.20 -24.29 11.15
CA TRP A 317 16.05 -24.33 9.69
C TRP A 317 15.25 -25.54 9.19
N HIS A 318 14.90 -26.51 10.04
CA HIS A 318 14.13 -27.69 9.60
C HIS A 318 12.69 -27.34 9.22
N THR A 319 12.19 -27.99 8.17
CA THR A 319 10.84 -27.82 7.63
C THR A 319 9.75 -28.44 8.51
N HIS A 320 10.11 -29.36 9.41
CA HIS A 320 9.21 -29.95 10.41
C HIS A 320 9.39 -29.29 11.78
N PRO A 321 8.31 -29.13 12.56
CA PRO A 321 8.40 -28.73 13.95
C PRO A 321 8.96 -29.88 14.80
N ARG A 322 9.58 -29.53 15.94
CA ARG A 322 10.14 -30.50 16.89
C ARG A 322 9.07 -31.51 17.33
N LEU A 323 9.45 -32.78 17.43
CA LEU A 323 8.52 -33.86 17.84
C LEU A 323 7.87 -33.60 19.20
N VAL A 324 8.59 -33.02 20.17
CA VAL A 324 8.03 -32.63 21.48
C VAL A 324 6.94 -31.55 21.34
N THR A 325 7.09 -30.61 20.41
CA THR A 325 6.07 -29.59 20.15
C THR A 325 4.82 -30.21 19.52
N ARG A 326 4.99 -31.21 18.64
CA ARG A 326 3.88 -31.97 18.05
C ARG A 326 3.15 -32.80 19.10
N ALA A 327 3.88 -33.49 19.98
CA ALA A 327 3.31 -34.24 21.09
C ALA A 327 2.44 -33.37 22.02
N ARG A 328 2.94 -32.18 22.41
CA ARG A 328 2.15 -31.22 23.22
C ARG A 328 0.89 -30.70 22.50
N LEU A 329 0.91 -30.64 21.18
CA LEU A 329 -0.24 -30.19 20.39
C LEU A 329 -1.38 -31.21 20.39
N LEU A 330 -1.05 -32.51 20.53
CA LEU A 330 -2.05 -33.57 20.68
C LEU A 330 -2.86 -33.45 21.97
N ASP A 331 -2.24 -32.96 23.05
CA ASP A 331 -2.92 -32.74 24.33
C ASP A 331 -3.91 -31.55 24.24
N GLU A 332 -3.56 -30.52 23.47
CA GLU A 332 -4.35 -29.29 23.33
C GLU A 332 -4.57 -28.88 21.86
N PRO A 333 -5.33 -29.67 21.07
CA PRO A 333 -5.52 -29.41 19.63
C PRO A 333 -6.22 -28.07 19.36
N ARG A 334 -6.96 -27.54 20.34
CA ARG A 334 -7.61 -26.23 20.30
C ARG A 334 -6.61 -25.08 20.05
N ARG A 335 -5.32 -25.25 20.37
CA ARG A 335 -4.27 -24.24 20.10
C ARG A 335 -4.12 -23.90 18.61
N LEU A 336 -4.53 -24.79 17.70
CA LEU A 336 -4.55 -24.52 16.25
C LEU A 336 -5.55 -23.42 15.86
N LEU A 337 -6.58 -23.16 16.68
CA LEU A 337 -7.53 -22.08 16.47
C LEU A 337 -6.96 -20.71 16.88
N ARG A 338 -5.86 -20.65 17.63
CA ARG A 338 -5.31 -19.38 18.10
C ARG A 338 -4.63 -18.63 16.93
N PRO A 339 -5.07 -17.40 16.58
CA PRO A 339 -4.34 -16.58 15.62
C PRO A 339 -2.96 -16.22 16.19
N GLY A 340 -1.91 -16.47 15.41
CA GLY A 340 -0.52 -16.20 15.81
C GLY A 340 -0.09 -14.78 15.49
N PHE A 341 0.80 -14.21 16.32
CA PHE A 341 1.43 -12.91 16.06
C PHE A 341 2.17 -12.88 14.71
N TRP A 342 3.08 -13.85 14.51
CA TRP A 342 3.87 -13.94 13.26
C TRP A 342 3.02 -14.23 12.03
N GLU A 343 1.87 -14.87 12.22
CA GLU A 343 0.94 -15.15 11.13
C GLU A 343 0.27 -13.88 10.63
N THR A 344 -0.23 -13.01 11.52
CA THR A 344 -0.84 -11.74 11.10
C THR A 344 0.20 -10.71 10.70
N PHE A 345 1.39 -10.72 11.32
CA PHE A 345 2.53 -9.87 10.93
C PHE A 345 2.98 -10.14 9.50
N MET A 346 3.29 -11.40 9.16
CA MET A 346 3.71 -11.74 7.78
C MET A 346 2.61 -11.46 6.76
N ALA A 347 1.34 -11.67 7.12
CA ALA A 347 0.22 -11.38 6.23
C ALA A 347 0.07 -9.88 5.93
N ALA A 348 0.09 -9.03 6.97
CA ALA A 348 0.06 -7.57 6.78
C ALA A 348 1.29 -7.08 6.01
N PHE A 349 2.48 -7.54 6.39
CA PHE A 349 3.72 -7.16 5.72
C PHE A 349 3.70 -7.52 4.23
N ALA A 350 3.31 -8.75 3.88
CA ALA A 350 3.21 -9.20 2.50
C ALA A 350 2.22 -8.36 1.68
N VAL A 351 1.03 -8.12 2.22
CA VAL A 351 -0.01 -7.31 1.57
C VAL A 351 0.46 -5.88 1.36
N GLN A 352 1.16 -5.29 2.33
CA GLN A 352 1.67 -3.93 2.22
C GLN A 352 2.78 -3.80 1.17
N ILE A 353 3.75 -4.73 1.13
CA ILE A 353 4.83 -4.71 0.13
C ILE A 353 4.27 -4.92 -1.29
N ALA A 354 3.37 -5.89 -1.46
CA ALA A 354 2.74 -6.12 -2.76
C ALA A 354 1.82 -4.97 -3.19
N GLY A 355 1.10 -4.36 -2.23
CA GLY A 355 0.24 -3.22 -2.44
C GLY A 355 1.01 -1.96 -2.84
N ASP A 356 2.12 -1.65 -2.14
CA ASP A 356 3.02 -0.54 -2.46
C ASP A 356 3.51 -0.64 -3.91
N TYR A 357 3.97 -1.83 -4.27
CA TYR A 357 4.43 -2.05 -5.63
C TYR A 357 3.32 -1.94 -6.67
N ALA A 358 2.19 -2.62 -6.46
CA ALA A 358 1.06 -2.57 -7.39
C ALA A 358 0.53 -1.14 -7.54
N TYR A 359 0.55 -0.37 -6.46
CA TYR A 359 0.22 1.04 -6.47
C TYR A 359 1.18 1.83 -7.35
N GLN A 360 2.50 1.76 -7.09
CA GLN A 360 3.50 2.52 -7.86
C GLN A 360 3.46 2.17 -9.35
N ALA A 361 3.26 0.89 -9.64
CA ALA A 361 3.17 0.38 -10.99
C ALA A 361 1.93 0.92 -11.73
N VAL A 362 0.76 0.97 -11.08
CA VAL A 362 -0.47 1.54 -11.66
C VAL A 362 -0.41 3.08 -11.72
N ALA A 363 0.16 3.74 -10.70
CA ALA A 363 0.33 5.19 -10.68
C ALA A 363 1.19 5.69 -11.86
N SER A 364 2.14 4.87 -12.33
CA SER A 364 2.96 5.20 -13.50
C SER A 364 2.20 5.22 -14.84
N LEU A 365 1.02 4.60 -14.93
CA LEU A 365 0.22 4.57 -16.17
C LEU A 365 -0.59 5.83 -16.42
N ASP A 366 -1.01 6.49 -15.36
CA ASP A 366 -2.05 7.51 -15.43
C ASP A 366 -1.92 8.44 -14.22
N ALA A 367 -1.16 9.52 -14.41
CA ALA A 367 -0.93 10.53 -13.39
C ALA A 367 -2.17 11.43 -13.14
N ALA A 368 -3.37 11.03 -13.62
CA ALA A 368 -4.63 11.54 -13.12
C ALA A 368 -5.01 10.79 -11.83
N SER A 369 -4.77 11.43 -10.68
CA SER A 369 -5.24 11.02 -9.36
C SER A 369 -6.76 10.85 -9.36
N GLY A 370 -7.27 9.66 -9.72
CA GLY A 370 -8.71 9.45 -9.84
C GLY A 370 -9.17 8.25 -10.67
N SER A 371 -8.31 7.62 -11.49
CA SER A 371 -8.71 6.49 -12.33
C SER A 371 -9.22 5.28 -11.52
N PHE A 372 -10.11 4.49 -12.11
CA PHE A 372 -10.66 3.29 -11.44
C PHE A 372 -9.56 2.30 -11.07
N ALA A 373 -8.55 2.11 -11.94
CA ALA A 373 -7.43 1.21 -11.69
C ALA A 373 -6.59 1.67 -10.48
N TYR A 374 -6.33 2.97 -10.36
CA TYR A 374 -5.63 3.57 -9.23
C TYR A 374 -6.40 3.36 -7.91
N GLN A 375 -7.71 3.57 -7.91
CA GLN A 375 -8.54 3.32 -6.72
C GLN A 375 -8.65 1.82 -6.41
N ALA A 376 -8.71 0.97 -7.43
CA ALA A 376 -8.81 -0.48 -7.27
C ALA A 376 -7.55 -1.11 -6.68
N SER A 377 -6.34 -0.66 -7.10
CA SER A 377 -5.08 -1.17 -6.52
C SER A 377 -4.96 -0.82 -5.04
N HIS A 378 -5.36 0.40 -4.67
CA HIS A 378 -5.43 0.88 -3.30
C HIS A 378 -6.41 0.07 -2.43
N ASP A 379 -7.62 -0.12 -2.93
CA ASP A 379 -8.67 -0.82 -2.22
C ASP A 379 -8.35 -2.32 -2.09
N ALA A 380 -7.65 -2.92 -3.06
CA ALA A 380 -7.25 -4.33 -3.01
C ALA A 380 -6.33 -4.66 -1.83
N ALA A 381 -5.30 -3.85 -1.56
CA ALA A 381 -4.39 -4.08 -0.42
C ALA A 381 -5.13 -3.93 0.92
N THR A 382 -6.01 -2.94 1.01
CA THR A 382 -6.82 -2.71 2.21
C THR A 382 -7.81 -3.87 2.44
N LEU A 383 -8.43 -4.36 1.35
CA LEU A 383 -9.34 -5.49 1.36
C LEU A 383 -8.64 -6.78 1.82
N LEU A 384 -7.44 -7.05 1.32
CA LEU A 384 -6.64 -8.21 1.74
C LEU A 384 -6.27 -8.12 3.22
N THR A 385 -5.90 -6.95 3.71
CA THR A 385 -5.66 -6.71 5.16
C THR A 385 -6.92 -6.97 5.98
N ALA A 386 -8.07 -6.53 5.49
CA ALA A 386 -9.36 -6.79 6.11
C ALA A 386 -9.70 -8.29 6.15
N VAL A 387 -9.36 -9.08 5.12
CA VAL A 387 -9.48 -10.55 5.15
C VAL A 387 -8.68 -11.15 6.31
N VAL A 388 -7.46 -10.65 6.57
CA VAL A 388 -6.63 -11.11 7.71
C VAL A 388 -7.35 -10.86 9.04
N VAL A 389 -7.93 -9.67 9.24
CA VAL A 389 -8.71 -9.32 10.45
C VAL A 389 -9.91 -10.24 10.61
N VAL A 390 -10.68 -10.48 9.53
CA VAL A 390 -11.87 -11.34 9.55
C VAL A 390 -11.52 -12.77 9.94
N VAL A 391 -10.48 -13.34 9.30
CA VAL A 391 -10.02 -14.71 9.57
C VAL A 391 -9.45 -14.84 10.98
N ALA A 392 -8.61 -13.89 11.42
CA ALA A 392 -8.05 -13.87 12.76
C ALA A 392 -9.15 -13.73 13.83
N GLY A 393 -10.15 -12.87 13.59
CA GLY A 393 -11.31 -12.70 14.46
C GLY A 393 -12.15 -13.98 14.56
N GLN A 394 -12.41 -14.65 13.44
CA GLN A 394 -13.19 -15.89 13.40
C GLN A 394 -12.50 -17.01 14.18
N ARG A 395 -11.19 -17.20 13.92
CA ARG A 395 -10.35 -18.21 14.59
C ARG A 395 -10.19 -17.89 16.08
N GLY A 396 -9.92 -16.64 16.43
CA GLY A 396 -9.81 -16.19 17.81
C GLY A 396 -11.12 -16.37 18.60
N ALA A 397 -12.26 -16.05 17.99
CA ALA A 397 -13.57 -16.28 18.61
C ALA A 397 -13.85 -17.76 18.84
N ALA A 398 -13.46 -18.63 17.90
CA ALA A 398 -13.57 -20.07 18.07
C ALA A 398 -12.69 -20.60 19.21
N TYR A 399 -11.46 -20.11 19.29
CA TYR A 399 -10.54 -20.43 20.38
C TYR A 399 -11.09 -20.00 21.76
N VAL A 400 -11.67 -18.79 21.87
CA VAL A 400 -12.28 -18.33 23.13
C VAL A 400 -13.53 -19.14 23.49
N ARG A 401 -14.39 -19.50 22.53
CA ARG A 401 -15.58 -20.34 22.79
C ARG A 401 -15.21 -21.75 23.26
N SER A 402 -14.03 -22.24 22.88
CA SER A 402 -13.52 -23.52 23.37
C SER A 402 -13.09 -23.51 24.85
N GLY A 403 -13.16 -22.37 25.55
CA GLY A 403 -12.76 -22.22 26.95
C GLY A 403 -11.25 -22.10 27.19
N ALA A 404 -10.43 -22.23 26.14
CA ALA A 404 -8.97 -22.21 26.22
C ALA A 404 -8.34 -20.81 26.09
N GLY A 405 -9.14 -19.75 25.90
CA GLY A 405 -8.63 -18.42 25.53
C GLY A 405 -9.32 -17.25 26.23
N GLY A 406 -8.55 -16.20 26.52
CA GLY A 406 -9.02 -14.90 27.02
C GLY A 406 -8.94 -13.78 26.00
N ARG A 407 -9.17 -12.53 26.44
CA ARG A 407 -9.14 -11.33 25.56
C ARG A 407 -7.80 -11.09 24.86
N GLY A 408 -6.68 -11.49 25.48
CA GLY A 408 -5.32 -11.30 24.92
C GLY A 408 -5.03 -12.04 23.61
N VAL A 409 -5.93 -12.92 23.15
CA VAL A 409 -5.84 -13.60 21.85
C VAL A 409 -5.92 -12.58 20.71
N TYR A 410 -6.84 -11.62 20.80
CA TYR A 410 -7.02 -10.59 19.78
C TYR A 410 -5.91 -9.54 19.80
N THR A 411 -5.38 -9.23 20.99
CA THR A 411 -4.22 -8.33 21.15
C THR A 411 -3.02 -8.83 20.35
N ARG A 412 -2.70 -10.13 20.43
CA ARG A 412 -1.55 -10.69 19.69
C ARG A 412 -1.74 -10.60 18.17
N ALA A 413 -2.96 -10.87 17.69
CA ALA A 413 -3.30 -10.75 16.29
C ALA A 413 -3.18 -9.30 15.79
N GLY A 414 -3.74 -8.35 16.56
CA GLY A 414 -3.71 -6.92 16.24
C GLY A 414 -2.31 -6.31 16.32
N LEU A 415 -1.50 -6.69 17.32
CA LEU A 415 -0.08 -6.31 17.41
C LEU A 415 0.69 -6.80 16.18
N GLY A 416 0.52 -8.07 15.81
CA GLY A 416 1.17 -8.62 14.63
C GLY A 416 0.77 -7.86 13.37
N LEU A 417 -0.53 -7.63 13.17
CA LEU A 417 -1.05 -6.91 12.01
C LEU A 417 -0.51 -5.47 11.93
N GLY A 418 -0.58 -4.72 13.04
CA GLY A 418 -0.15 -3.32 13.07
C GLY A 418 1.35 -3.14 12.88
N LEU A 419 2.16 -3.98 13.55
CA LEU A 419 3.61 -3.98 13.34
C LEU A 419 3.97 -4.46 11.92
N GLY A 420 3.22 -5.38 11.32
CA GLY A 420 3.44 -5.83 9.94
C GLY A 420 3.23 -4.70 8.94
N LEU A 421 2.13 -3.95 9.08
CA LEU A 421 1.85 -2.75 8.27
C LEU A 421 2.93 -1.68 8.47
N GLY A 422 3.23 -1.34 9.73
CA GLY A 422 4.20 -0.29 10.06
C GLY A 422 5.63 -0.62 9.64
N SER A 423 6.08 -1.88 9.79
CA SER A 423 7.41 -2.31 9.36
C SER A 423 7.55 -2.34 7.85
N ALA A 424 6.51 -2.74 7.10
CA ALA A 424 6.53 -2.65 5.65
C ALA A 424 6.57 -1.19 5.17
N TYR A 425 5.81 -0.29 5.81
CA TYR A 425 5.88 1.14 5.53
C TYR A 425 7.27 1.73 5.78
N GLY A 426 7.87 1.45 6.96
CA GLY A 426 9.22 1.90 7.26
C GLY A 426 10.26 1.36 6.26
N LEU A 427 10.08 0.13 5.78
CA LEU A 427 10.95 -0.45 4.76
C LEU A 427 10.75 0.21 3.37
N THR A 428 9.52 0.58 3.01
CA THR A 428 9.23 1.35 1.78
C THR A 428 9.82 2.75 1.85
N ILE A 429 9.65 3.47 2.97
CA ILE A 429 10.28 4.78 3.22
C ILE A 429 11.78 4.66 3.05
N LEU A 430 12.40 3.64 3.67
CA LEU A 430 13.83 3.44 3.60
C LEU A 430 14.29 3.14 2.17
N ARG A 431 13.55 2.31 1.41
CA ARG A 431 13.81 2.09 -0.02
C ARG A 431 13.73 3.39 -0.81
N GLN A 432 12.68 4.18 -0.60
CA GLN A 432 12.50 5.46 -1.28
C GLN A 432 13.62 6.43 -0.90
N ALA A 433 13.98 6.55 0.38
CA ALA A 433 15.09 7.38 0.83
C ALA A 433 16.41 6.99 0.16
N LEU A 434 16.67 5.69 0.00
CA LEU A 434 17.88 5.19 -0.68
C LEU A 434 17.85 5.44 -2.20
N LEU A 435 16.69 5.28 -2.85
CA LEU A 435 16.52 5.55 -4.29
C LEU A 435 16.62 7.05 -4.61
N PHE A 436 16.01 7.90 -3.77
CA PHE A 436 15.95 9.35 -3.95
C PHE A 436 17.10 10.10 -3.27
N ARG A 437 18.02 9.42 -2.58
CA ARG A 437 19.24 10.02 -1.99
C ARG A 437 20.09 10.80 -3.00
N HIS A 438 19.88 10.56 -4.30
CA HIS A 438 20.57 11.23 -5.40
C HIS A 438 19.62 12.09 -6.25
N ALA A 439 18.31 12.03 -5.98
CA ALA A 439 17.28 12.87 -6.57
C ALA A 439 16.95 13.97 -5.56
N SER A 440 17.77 15.00 -5.60
CA SER A 440 17.94 16.05 -4.62
C SER A 440 16.72 17.00 -4.42
N ALA A 441 15.52 16.64 -4.85
CA ALA A 441 14.29 17.43 -4.67
C ALA A 441 13.45 17.04 -3.42
N GLN A 442 13.91 16.10 -2.58
CA GLN A 442 13.07 15.48 -1.55
C GLN A 442 13.60 15.49 -0.11
N ASP A 443 14.69 16.18 0.22
CA ASP A 443 15.24 16.18 1.58
C ASP A 443 14.28 16.75 2.65
N GLY A 444 13.31 17.57 2.26
CA GLY A 444 12.19 17.98 3.13
C GLY A 444 11.21 16.85 3.52
N VAL A 445 11.17 15.75 2.77
CA VAL A 445 10.35 14.55 3.05
C VAL A 445 10.94 13.75 4.22
N PHE A 446 12.27 13.75 4.37
CA PHE A 446 13.00 12.98 5.39
C PHE A 446 13.57 13.84 6.53
N ALA A 447 13.11 15.08 6.68
CA ALA A 447 13.48 15.94 7.80
C ALA A 447 13.03 15.35 9.16
N ALA A 448 13.69 15.73 10.26
CA ALA A 448 13.36 15.28 11.62
C ALA A 448 11.87 15.46 12.02
N ALA A 449 11.16 16.42 11.40
CA ALA A 449 9.72 16.59 11.55
C ALA A 449 8.90 15.50 10.83
N GLY A 450 9.33 15.02 9.67
CA GLY A 450 8.69 13.93 8.92
C GLY A 450 8.66 12.62 9.71
N TYR A 451 9.81 12.22 10.30
CA TYR A 451 9.89 11.01 11.13
C TYR A 451 8.96 11.04 12.35
N ARG A 452 8.73 12.22 12.95
CA ARG A 452 7.76 12.36 14.06
C ARG A 452 6.33 12.10 13.58
N HIS A 453 5.97 12.58 12.39
CA HIS A 453 4.66 12.30 11.80
C HIS A 453 4.50 10.81 11.45
N ASP A 454 5.50 10.19 10.84
CA ASP A 454 5.47 8.77 10.49
C ASP A 454 5.34 7.88 11.73
N LEU A 455 6.00 8.22 12.83
CA LEU A 455 5.86 7.51 14.10
C LEU A 455 4.42 7.62 14.64
N VAL A 456 3.81 8.80 14.59
CA VAL A 456 2.41 8.99 15.01
C VAL A 456 1.48 8.13 14.14
N LEU A 457 1.67 8.12 12.82
CA LEU A 457 0.88 7.28 11.92
C LEU A 457 1.06 5.78 12.20
N ALA A 458 2.28 5.34 12.48
CA ALA A 458 2.58 3.97 12.87
C ALA A 458 1.88 3.58 14.20
N VAL A 459 1.82 4.51 15.16
CA VAL A 459 1.08 4.32 16.43
C VAL A 459 -0.43 4.27 16.17
N LEU A 460 -0.96 5.15 15.31
CA LEU A 460 -2.39 5.19 14.98
C LEU A 460 -2.84 3.93 14.24
N VAL A 461 -2.06 3.43 13.28
CA VAL A 461 -2.39 2.16 12.60
C VAL A 461 -2.31 0.98 13.56
N LEU A 462 -1.32 0.95 14.46
CA LEU A 462 -1.21 -0.08 15.50
C LEU A 462 -2.44 -0.05 16.44
N ALA A 463 -2.88 1.13 16.86
CA ALA A 463 -4.09 1.28 17.66
C ALA A 463 -5.32 0.82 16.88
N ALA A 464 -5.44 1.20 15.60
CA ALA A 464 -6.55 0.81 14.73
C ALA A 464 -6.63 -0.71 14.56
N THR A 465 -5.52 -1.39 14.26
CA THR A 465 -5.50 -2.86 14.09
C THR A 465 -5.81 -3.59 15.39
N LEU A 466 -5.35 -3.10 16.53
CA LEU A 466 -5.71 -3.64 17.85
C LEU A 466 -7.20 -3.56 18.10
N LEU A 467 -7.80 -2.39 17.88
CA LEU A 467 -9.24 -2.17 18.07
C LEU A 467 -10.07 -3.02 17.09
N LEU A 468 -9.67 -3.06 15.81
CA LEU A 468 -10.34 -3.84 14.78
C LEU A 468 -10.31 -5.34 15.05
N CYS A 469 -9.16 -5.89 15.48
CA CYS A 469 -9.09 -7.32 15.85
C CYS A 469 -9.99 -7.66 17.05
N HIS A 470 -10.05 -6.79 18.06
CA HIS A 470 -10.97 -6.98 19.19
C HIS A 470 -12.43 -6.85 18.77
N TRP A 471 -12.75 -5.87 17.93
CA TRP A 471 -14.10 -5.62 17.41
C TRP A 471 -14.57 -6.78 16.52
N ALA A 472 -13.73 -7.28 15.61
CA ALA A 472 -14.02 -8.44 14.78
C ALA A 472 -14.22 -9.70 15.62
N GLY A 473 -13.34 -9.94 16.61
CA GLY A 473 -13.48 -11.02 17.58
C GLY A 473 -14.80 -10.95 18.35
N HIS A 474 -15.19 -9.75 18.79
CA HIS A 474 -16.46 -9.52 19.48
C HIS A 474 -17.67 -9.84 18.59
N CYS A 475 -17.67 -9.39 17.33
CA CYS A 475 -18.75 -9.70 16.38
C CYS A 475 -18.87 -11.22 16.13
N TRP A 476 -17.74 -11.91 15.96
CA TRP A 476 -17.75 -13.38 15.80
C TRP A 476 -18.20 -14.12 17.07
N GLN A 477 -17.94 -13.57 18.26
CA GLN A 477 -18.46 -14.11 19.52
C GLN A 477 -19.98 -13.95 19.64
N LEU A 478 -20.52 -12.78 19.28
CA LEU A 478 -21.97 -12.52 19.26
C LEU A 478 -22.71 -13.43 18.27
N LEU A 479 -22.09 -13.70 17.11
CA LEU A 479 -22.68 -14.55 16.09
C LEU A 479 -22.87 -16.01 16.54
N GLY A 480 -21.97 -16.53 17.39
CA GLY A 480 -21.98 -17.92 17.84
C GLY A 480 -21.92 -18.94 16.69
N THR A 481 -22.55 -20.10 16.89
CA THR A 481 -22.61 -21.19 15.90
C THR A 481 -23.87 -21.09 15.05
N THR A 482 -23.94 -20.08 14.17
CA THR A 482 -25.08 -19.90 13.24
C THR A 482 -24.76 -20.39 11.82
N GLY A 483 -25.81 -20.51 10.99
CA GLY A 483 -25.72 -21.03 9.62
C GLY A 483 -24.88 -20.18 8.65
N ARG A 484 -24.47 -20.81 7.53
CA ARG A 484 -23.52 -20.27 6.54
C ARG A 484 -23.88 -18.86 6.03
N ARG A 485 -25.16 -18.59 5.74
CA ARG A 485 -25.61 -17.28 5.22
C ARG A 485 -25.31 -16.13 6.19
N ARG A 486 -25.55 -16.32 7.50
CA ARG A 486 -25.25 -15.29 8.51
C ARG A 486 -23.75 -15.08 8.68
N ARG A 487 -22.94 -16.15 8.59
CA ARG A 487 -21.47 -16.03 8.62
C ARG A 487 -20.95 -15.21 7.44
N LEU A 488 -21.48 -15.43 6.23
CA LEU A 488 -21.10 -14.65 5.05
C LEU A 488 -21.51 -13.18 5.19
N PHE A 489 -22.72 -12.90 5.70
CA PHE A 489 -23.16 -11.53 5.97
C PHE A 489 -22.24 -10.80 6.98
N VAL A 490 -21.91 -11.45 8.10
CA VAL A 490 -20.99 -10.87 9.09
C VAL A 490 -19.59 -10.70 8.52
N ALA A 491 -19.08 -11.68 7.78
CA ALA A 491 -17.78 -11.57 7.13
C ALA A 491 -17.74 -10.39 6.15
N GLY A 492 -18.79 -10.20 5.32
CA GLY A 492 -18.90 -9.07 4.41
C GLY A 492 -18.98 -7.72 5.13
N GLY A 493 -19.77 -7.63 6.20
CA GLY A 493 -19.85 -6.40 7.02
C GLY A 493 -18.54 -6.06 7.72
N LEU A 494 -17.85 -7.06 8.29
CA LEU A 494 -16.53 -6.90 8.88
C LEU A 494 -15.49 -6.47 7.84
N LEU A 495 -15.53 -7.07 6.64
CA LEU A 495 -14.63 -6.78 5.54
C LEU A 495 -14.78 -5.31 5.09
N LEU A 496 -16.01 -4.87 4.85
CA LEU A 496 -16.31 -3.50 4.45
C LEU A 496 -15.90 -2.50 5.53
N ALA A 497 -16.27 -2.74 6.80
CA ALA A 497 -15.92 -1.85 7.90
C ALA A 497 -14.41 -1.74 8.12
N THR A 498 -13.69 -2.87 8.09
CA THR A 498 -12.24 -2.89 8.26
C THR A 498 -11.55 -2.19 7.10
N THR A 499 -12.03 -2.40 5.88
CA THR A 499 -11.51 -1.71 4.69
C THR A 499 -11.70 -0.20 4.83
N ALA A 500 -12.89 0.25 5.21
CA ALA A 500 -13.18 1.65 5.48
C ALA A 500 -12.29 2.24 6.58
N CYS A 501 -12.08 1.51 7.68
CA CYS A 501 -11.24 1.95 8.79
C CYS A 501 -9.74 2.01 8.49
N LEU A 502 -9.24 1.24 7.50
CA LEU A 502 -7.81 1.17 7.18
C LEU A 502 -7.45 1.84 5.86
N ARG A 503 -8.43 2.31 5.08
CA ARG A 503 -8.17 2.95 3.77
C ARG A 503 -7.23 4.15 3.88
N TRP A 504 -7.36 4.95 4.95
CA TRP A 504 -6.53 6.12 5.21
C TRP A 504 -5.04 5.78 5.29
N TRP A 505 -4.70 4.59 5.84
CA TRP A 505 -3.32 4.15 6.00
C TRP A 505 -2.64 4.00 4.63
N ASN A 506 -3.32 3.34 3.70
CA ASN A 506 -2.80 3.19 2.34
C ASN A 506 -2.78 4.53 1.59
N THR A 507 -3.69 5.47 1.87
CA THR A 507 -3.66 6.80 1.21
C THR A 507 -2.43 7.59 1.60
N LEU A 508 -2.10 7.58 2.89
CA LEU A 508 -0.92 8.25 3.40
C LEU A 508 0.36 7.54 2.97
N ASN A 509 0.35 6.21 2.92
CA ASN A 509 1.51 5.42 2.53
C ASN A 509 1.85 5.58 1.04
N TYR A 510 0.83 5.62 0.18
CA TYR A 510 1.03 5.51 -1.26
C TYR A 510 1.06 6.85 -2.02
N GLY A 511 0.29 7.87 -1.62
CA GLY A 511 -0.14 8.88 -2.59
C GLY A 511 -0.09 10.35 -2.22
N LEU A 512 0.61 10.78 -1.15
CA LEU A 512 0.65 12.20 -0.81
C LEU A 512 2.08 12.72 -0.60
N PRO A 513 2.41 13.93 -1.11
CA PRO A 513 3.47 14.75 -0.50
C PRO A 513 3.24 14.80 1.02
N PRO A 514 4.28 15.02 1.85
CA PRO A 514 4.14 15.05 3.30
C PRO A 514 2.91 15.86 3.66
N LEU A 515 1.92 15.24 4.30
CA LEU A 515 0.59 15.77 4.62
C LEU A 515 0.61 17.25 5.06
N GLY A 516 1.69 17.67 5.73
CA GLY A 516 1.94 19.04 6.14
C GLY A 516 2.11 20.08 5.02
N ARG A 517 2.39 19.72 3.76
CA ARG A 517 2.43 20.67 2.62
C ARG A 517 1.01 21.00 2.15
N THR A 518 0.18 19.97 1.94
CA THR A 518 -1.23 20.15 1.55
C THR A 518 -2.02 20.89 2.63
N LEU A 519 -1.86 20.47 3.90
CA LEU A 519 -2.51 21.15 5.02
C LEU A 519 -2.08 22.62 5.18
N ARG A 520 -0.83 22.97 4.85
CA ARG A 520 -0.33 24.36 4.92
C ARG A 520 -0.91 25.24 3.81
N ALA A 521 -0.98 24.73 2.59
CA ALA A 521 -1.59 25.44 1.46
C ALA A 521 -3.10 25.67 1.70
N ASP A 522 -3.80 24.65 2.20
CA ASP A 522 -5.22 24.78 2.55
C ASP A 522 -5.43 25.75 3.72
N ALA A 523 -4.56 25.72 4.75
CA ALA A 523 -4.66 26.62 5.89
C ALA A 523 -4.58 28.11 5.49
N SER A 524 -3.75 28.47 4.52
CA SER A 524 -3.70 29.85 4.01
C SER A 524 -5.00 30.30 3.33
N VAL A 525 -5.68 29.38 2.62
CA VAL A 525 -6.98 29.67 2.00
C VAL A 525 -8.05 29.91 3.06
N TRP A 526 -8.09 29.06 4.10
CA TRP A 526 -9.06 29.21 5.20
C TRP A 526 -8.86 30.48 6.01
N LEU A 527 -7.61 30.87 6.27
CA LEU A 527 -7.28 32.13 6.94
C LEU A 527 -7.72 33.35 6.10
N GLY A 528 -7.72 33.22 4.76
CA GLY A 528 -8.30 34.19 3.84
C GLY A 528 -9.79 34.44 4.12
N TYR A 529 -10.61 33.40 4.20
CA TYR A 529 -12.04 33.54 4.50
C TYR A 529 -12.32 34.16 5.87
N VAL A 530 -11.53 33.79 6.90
CA VAL A 530 -11.66 34.40 8.23
C VAL A 530 -11.33 35.89 8.18
N SER A 531 -10.29 36.28 7.44
CA SER A 531 -9.93 37.70 7.27
C SER A 531 -11.01 38.49 6.53
N GLN A 532 -11.61 37.93 5.47
CA GLN A 532 -12.73 38.53 4.73
C GLN A 532 -13.98 38.72 5.60
N ALA A 533 -14.21 37.82 6.55
CA ALA A 533 -15.31 37.91 7.51
C ALA A 533 -15.07 38.90 8.66
N HIS A 534 -13.90 39.57 8.71
CA HIS A 534 -13.43 40.34 9.86
C HIS A 534 -13.42 39.51 11.17
N GLY A 535 -13.14 38.20 11.04
CA GLY A 535 -13.18 37.25 12.15
C GLY A 535 -12.03 37.42 13.14
N ASN A 536 -12.26 37.00 14.38
CA ASN A 536 -11.29 37.07 15.47
C ASN A 536 -10.54 35.74 15.67
N GLY A 537 -9.69 35.65 16.70
CA GLY A 537 -8.93 34.43 17.00
C GLY A 537 -9.80 33.20 17.35
N LEU A 538 -11.03 33.38 17.84
CA LEU A 538 -11.97 32.28 18.06
C LEU A 538 -12.53 31.77 16.74
N ASP A 539 -12.83 32.65 15.79
CA ASP A 539 -13.28 32.24 14.45
C ASP A 539 -12.18 31.43 13.73
N GLN A 540 -10.91 31.85 13.86
CA GLN A 540 -9.76 31.07 13.37
C GLN A 540 -9.69 29.68 14.01
N ALA A 541 -9.89 29.58 15.33
CA ALA A 541 -9.85 28.31 16.05
C ALA A 541 -10.99 27.38 15.63
N VAL A 542 -12.22 27.90 15.45
CA VAL A 542 -13.39 27.12 15.02
C VAL A 542 -13.24 26.64 13.57
N VAL A 543 -12.86 27.53 12.66
CA VAL A 543 -12.61 27.18 11.26
C VAL A 543 -11.50 26.15 11.14
N GLY A 544 -10.40 26.32 11.88
CA GLY A 544 -9.32 25.33 11.94
C GLY A 544 -9.77 23.97 12.48
N ALA A 545 -10.58 23.96 13.54
CA ALA A 545 -11.08 22.73 14.15
C ALA A 545 -12.06 21.95 13.26
N VAL A 546 -12.81 22.62 12.39
CA VAL A 546 -13.76 22.00 11.46
C VAL A 546 -13.09 21.62 10.15
N LEU A 547 -12.35 22.54 9.52
CA LEU A 547 -11.82 22.34 8.17
C LEU A 547 -10.55 21.48 8.11
N ALA A 548 -9.72 21.45 9.16
CA ALA A 548 -8.55 20.57 9.16
C ALA A 548 -8.96 19.08 9.10
N PRO A 549 -9.91 18.60 9.94
CA PRO A 549 -10.47 17.26 9.77
C PRO A 549 -11.19 17.05 8.44
N PHE A 550 -11.87 18.08 7.90
CA PHE A 550 -12.52 17.98 6.59
C PHE A 550 -11.52 17.64 5.49
N VAL A 551 -10.39 18.33 5.43
CA VAL A 551 -9.31 18.04 4.47
C VAL A 551 -8.78 16.62 4.69
N LEU A 552 -8.54 16.21 5.94
CA LEU A 552 -8.05 14.86 6.25
C LEU A 552 -9.03 13.75 5.81
N LEU A 553 -10.33 13.93 6.07
CA LEU A 553 -11.37 12.97 5.67
C LEU A 553 -11.61 12.98 4.16
N TRP A 554 -11.37 14.11 3.50
CA TRP A 554 -11.38 14.20 2.04
C TRP A 554 -10.26 13.39 1.42
N LEU A 555 -9.04 13.56 1.93
CA LEU A 555 -7.88 12.77 1.49
C LEU A 555 -8.08 11.27 1.73
N ALA A 556 -8.75 10.89 2.82
CA ALA A 556 -9.01 9.49 3.12
C ALA A 556 -10.02 8.81 2.17
N GLY A 557 -10.84 9.60 1.46
CA GLY A 557 -11.78 9.14 0.43
C GLY A 557 -13.13 8.63 0.96
N PRO A 558 -14.15 8.50 0.08
CA PRO A 558 -15.55 8.28 0.47
C PRO A 558 -15.81 6.94 1.17
N VAL A 559 -14.97 5.94 0.93
CA VAL A 559 -15.10 4.63 1.57
C VAL A 559 -14.88 4.69 3.08
N THR A 560 -14.08 5.64 3.59
CA THR A 560 -13.91 5.82 5.05
C THR A 560 -15.20 6.18 5.76
N VAL A 561 -16.15 6.78 5.05
CA VAL A 561 -17.44 7.18 5.62
C VAL A 561 -18.30 5.96 5.97
N TYR A 562 -18.10 4.82 5.28
CA TYR A 562 -18.79 3.57 5.62
C TYR A 562 -18.39 3.03 7.00
N ALA A 563 -17.22 3.38 7.52
CA ALA A 563 -16.72 2.86 8.79
C ALA A 563 -17.64 3.24 9.96
N ALA A 564 -18.02 4.51 10.06
CA ALA A 564 -18.76 5.07 11.19
C ALA A 564 -20.06 4.29 11.48
N PRO A 565 -20.99 4.12 10.51
CA PRO A 565 -22.21 3.35 10.75
C PRO A 565 -21.97 1.86 10.95
N LEU A 566 -21.03 1.25 10.22
CA LEU A 566 -20.83 -0.20 10.26
C LEU A 566 -20.28 -0.69 11.62
N LEU A 567 -19.45 0.12 12.29
CA LEU A 567 -18.85 -0.21 13.59
C LEU A 567 -19.91 -0.42 14.69
N TRP A 568 -21.00 0.34 14.68
CA TRP A 568 -22.11 0.17 15.62
C TRP A 568 -23.25 -0.70 15.07
N LEU A 569 -23.51 -0.65 13.77
CA LEU A 569 -24.60 -1.39 13.13
C LEU A 569 -24.43 -2.90 13.29
N LEU A 570 -23.24 -3.42 12.95
CA LEU A 570 -23.02 -4.86 12.90
C LEU A 570 -23.16 -5.52 14.29
N PRO A 571 -22.55 -5.02 15.38
CA PRO A 571 -22.79 -5.57 16.72
C PRO A 571 -24.25 -5.48 17.16
N LEU A 572 -24.97 -4.38 16.85
CA LEU A 572 -26.37 -4.23 17.22
C LEU A 572 -27.28 -5.22 16.48
N LEU A 573 -27.03 -5.47 15.18
CA LEU A 573 -27.75 -6.49 14.41
C LEU A 573 -27.50 -7.91 14.95
N LEU A 574 -26.33 -8.15 15.54
CA LEU A 574 -25.97 -9.41 16.20
C LEU A 574 -26.45 -9.51 17.65
N GLY A 575 -27.19 -8.51 18.14
CA GLY A 575 -27.82 -8.54 19.46
C GLY A 575 -26.95 -7.99 20.60
N ALA A 576 -25.99 -7.10 20.33
CA ALA A 576 -25.15 -6.48 21.37
C ALA A 576 -25.92 -5.67 22.43
N ALA A 577 -27.20 -5.33 22.18
CA ALA A 577 -28.08 -4.60 23.07
C ALA A 577 -29.55 -5.09 22.97
N ARG A 578 -30.33 -4.86 24.03
CA ARG A 578 -31.78 -5.13 24.05
C ARG A 578 -32.54 -4.09 23.22
N ARG A 579 -33.71 -4.48 22.70
CA ARG A 579 -34.60 -3.61 21.88
C ARG A 579 -34.96 -2.29 22.56
N GLU A 580 -35.27 -2.32 23.86
CA GLU A 580 -35.63 -1.14 24.65
C GLU A 580 -34.49 -0.13 24.70
N ILE A 581 -33.25 -0.60 24.92
CA ILE A 581 -32.06 0.25 24.96
C ILE A 581 -31.82 0.93 23.60
N VAL A 582 -32.03 0.20 22.50
CA VAL A 582 -31.90 0.76 21.14
C VAL A 582 -32.97 1.82 20.89
N ARG A 583 -34.21 1.61 21.36
CA ARG A 583 -35.29 2.61 21.27
C ARG A 583 -34.99 3.88 22.08
N SER A 584 -34.56 3.73 23.34
CA SER A 584 -34.18 4.87 24.18
C SER A 584 -32.99 5.64 23.60
N ALA A 585 -32.02 4.94 22.98
CA ALA A 585 -30.92 5.58 22.26
C ALA A 585 -31.42 6.37 21.03
N GLY A 586 -32.37 5.82 20.26
CA GLY A 586 -32.98 6.54 19.15
C GLY A 586 -33.70 7.81 19.59
N LEU A 587 -34.48 7.73 20.68
CA LEU A 587 -35.16 8.90 21.26
C LEU A 587 -34.15 9.96 21.72
N ALA A 588 -33.07 9.54 22.39
CA ALA A 588 -32.00 10.45 22.79
C ALA A 588 -31.41 11.19 21.57
N GLY A 589 -31.16 10.48 20.46
CA GLY A 589 -30.68 11.10 19.22
C GLY A 589 -31.63 12.15 18.65
N VAL A 590 -32.93 11.90 18.66
CA VAL A 590 -33.95 12.87 18.21
C VAL A 590 -33.99 14.10 19.12
N VAL A 591 -33.98 13.91 20.45
CA VAL A 591 -33.96 15.02 21.40
C VAL A 591 -32.70 15.87 21.25
N THR A 592 -31.55 15.23 21.04
CA THR A 592 -30.28 15.91 20.77
C THR A 592 -30.36 16.80 19.51
N ALA A 593 -31.00 16.32 18.44
CA ALA A 593 -31.20 17.13 17.23
C ALA A 593 -32.15 18.33 17.47
N LEU A 594 -33.21 18.14 18.26
CA LEU A 594 -34.13 19.23 18.62
C LEU A 594 -33.45 20.32 19.47
N VAL A 595 -32.58 19.92 20.40
CA VAL A 595 -31.78 20.87 21.20
C VAL A 595 -30.86 21.69 20.30
N TRP A 596 -30.19 21.04 19.34
CA TRP A 596 -29.34 21.74 18.39
C TRP A 596 -30.13 22.72 17.51
N LEU A 597 -31.33 22.35 17.04
CA LEU A 597 -32.19 23.25 16.25
C LEU A 597 -32.51 24.56 17.01
N VAL A 598 -32.78 24.49 18.32
CA VAL A 598 -33.00 25.70 19.13
C VAL A 598 -31.74 26.57 19.20
N ILE A 599 -30.56 25.95 19.32
CA ILE A 599 -29.26 26.65 19.31
C ILE A 599 -29.02 27.32 17.96
N ASP A 600 -29.29 26.63 16.85
CA ASP A 600 -29.12 27.15 15.49
C ASP A 600 -30.01 28.37 15.22
N ILE A 601 -31.28 28.30 15.62
CA ILE A 601 -32.21 29.44 15.54
C ILE A 601 -31.67 30.64 16.35
N GLY A 602 -31.15 30.39 17.55
CA GLY A 602 -30.51 31.42 18.38
C GLY A 602 -29.25 32.01 17.73
N LEU A 603 -28.41 31.18 17.11
CA LEU A 603 -27.19 31.61 16.42
C LEU A 603 -27.52 32.49 15.21
N ARG A 604 -28.53 32.10 14.41
CA ARG A 604 -29.04 32.90 13.29
C ARG A 604 -29.63 34.22 13.76
N ALA A 605 -30.49 34.20 14.79
CA ALA A 605 -31.06 35.40 15.38
C ALA A 605 -29.96 36.36 15.89
N TRP A 606 -28.93 35.81 16.56
CA TRP A 606 -27.78 36.59 17.02
C TRP A 606 -27.02 37.24 15.86
N ALA A 607 -26.69 36.48 14.81
CA ALA A 607 -26.05 37.02 13.61
C ALA A 607 -26.88 38.13 12.95
N HIS A 608 -28.21 37.97 12.92
CA HIS A 608 -29.13 38.98 12.40
C HIS A 608 -29.10 40.30 13.19
N LEU A 609 -28.86 40.23 14.51
CA LEU A 609 -28.84 41.37 15.42
C LEU A 609 -27.46 42.04 15.52
N THR A 610 -26.37 41.29 15.38
CA THR A 610 -25.01 41.79 15.68
C THR A 610 -24.14 42.08 14.47
N VAL A 611 -24.38 41.42 13.33
CA VAL A 611 -23.50 41.53 12.15
C VAL A 611 -24.20 42.31 11.04
N PRO A 612 -23.59 43.37 10.46
CA PRO A 612 -24.20 44.13 9.37
C PRO A 612 -24.52 43.28 8.14
N ALA A 613 -25.63 43.59 7.46
CA ALA A 613 -26.11 42.82 6.30
C ALA A 613 -25.07 42.71 5.15
N ALA A 614 -24.25 43.74 4.94
CA ALA A 614 -23.18 43.74 3.93
C ALA A 614 -22.09 42.71 4.23
N VAL A 615 -21.76 42.48 5.50
CA VAL A 615 -20.77 41.47 5.92
C VAL A 615 -21.38 40.07 5.89
N ARG A 616 -22.64 39.93 6.32
CA ARG A 616 -23.36 38.65 6.26
C ARG A 616 -23.56 38.11 4.85
N ALA A 617 -23.59 39.00 3.86
CA ALA A 617 -23.72 38.65 2.45
C ALA A 617 -22.40 38.21 1.79
N GLY A 618 -21.26 38.33 2.48
CA GLY A 618 -19.95 37.93 1.94
C GLY A 618 -19.67 36.43 2.10
N ASP A 619 -19.01 35.84 1.11
CA ASP A 619 -18.66 34.41 1.07
C ASP A 619 -17.81 33.98 2.28
N GLY A 620 -16.89 34.85 2.74
CA GLY A 620 -16.09 34.59 3.94
C GLY A 620 -16.92 34.40 5.21
N TYR A 621 -17.95 35.24 5.41
CA TYR A 621 -18.84 35.11 6.58
C TYR A 621 -19.69 33.84 6.50
N ALA A 622 -20.18 33.48 5.31
CA ALA A 622 -20.95 32.24 5.11
C ALA A 622 -20.14 30.99 5.48
N VAL A 623 -18.86 30.93 5.12
CA VAL A 623 -17.95 29.82 5.49
C VAL A 623 -17.71 29.76 7.00
N VAL A 624 -17.43 30.91 7.62
CA VAL A 624 -17.20 31.00 9.08
C VAL A 624 -18.46 30.60 9.86
N PHE A 625 -19.63 31.09 9.44
CA PHE A 625 -20.91 30.78 10.07
C PHE A 625 -21.24 29.28 9.98
N LEU A 626 -21.03 28.67 8.81
CA LEU A 626 -21.18 27.22 8.66
C LEU A 626 -20.26 26.43 9.60
N CYS A 627 -19.01 26.86 9.77
CA CYS A 627 -18.10 26.21 10.71
C CYS A 627 -18.62 26.27 12.15
N TRP A 628 -19.25 27.39 12.55
CA TRP A 628 -19.92 27.51 13.85
C TRP A 628 -21.15 26.59 13.97
N GLU A 629 -21.98 26.47 12.93
CA GLU A 629 -23.10 25.53 12.90
C GLU A 629 -22.61 24.08 13.09
N ILE A 630 -21.55 23.68 12.37
CA ILE A 630 -20.94 22.35 12.52
C ILE A 630 -20.35 22.16 13.92
N ALA A 631 -19.63 23.16 14.46
CA ALA A 631 -19.04 23.09 15.78
C ALA A 631 -20.10 22.92 16.89
N THR A 632 -21.25 23.59 16.76
CA THR A 632 -22.36 23.42 17.72
C THR A 632 -23.03 22.05 17.61
N ILE A 633 -23.15 21.47 16.41
CA ILE A 633 -23.60 20.06 16.25
C ILE A 633 -22.67 19.13 17.03
N LEU A 634 -21.36 19.28 16.83
CA LEU A 634 -20.35 18.45 17.49
C LEU A 634 -20.39 18.61 19.02
N ALA A 635 -20.58 19.83 19.51
CA ALA A 635 -20.71 20.11 20.95
C ALA A 635 -21.95 19.42 21.56
N VAL A 636 -23.10 19.50 20.88
CA VAL A 636 -24.35 18.88 21.34
C VAL A 636 -24.26 17.34 21.28
N GLN A 637 -23.60 16.77 20.27
CA GLN A 637 -23.28 15.33 20.22
C GLN A 637 -22.36 14.90 21.37
N ALA A 638 -21.32 15.67 21.68
CA ALA A 638 -20.42 15.41 22.80
C ALA A 638 -21.16 15.45 24.14
N GLY A 639 -22.02 16.45 24.36
CA GLY A 639 -22.87 16.54 25.55
C GLY A 639 -23.83 15.36 25.69
N ALA A 640 -24.50 14.97 24.61
CA ALA A 640 -25.35 13.79 24.58
C ALA A 640 -24.57 12.50 24.90
N ALA A 641 -23.35 12.36 24.37
CA ALA A 641 -22.49 11.22 24.64
C ALA A 641 -22.08 11.13 26.11
N VAL A 642 -21.74 12.26 26.75
CA VAL A 642 -21.47 12.33 28.20
C VAL A 642 -22.70 11.88 28.99
N LEU A 643 -23.89 12.41 28.67
CA LEU A 643 -25.13 12.04 29.34
C LEU A 643 -25.45 10.55 29.19
N LEU A 644 -25.28 9.99 27.99
CA LEU A 644 -25.46 8.55 27.74
C LEU A 644 -24.44 7.71 28.51
N GLY A 645 -23.19 8.18 28.61
CA GLY A 645 -22.14 7.59 29.45
C GLY A 645 -22.51 7.57 30.93
N VAL A 646 -22.98 8.70 31.47
CA VAL A 646 -23.51 8.83 32.84
C VAL A 646 -24.68 7.87 33.03
N ARG A 647 -25.62 7.81 32.09
CA ARG A 647 -26.77 6.88 32.09
C ARG A 647 -26.40 5.41 31.85
N ARG A 648 -25.10 5.08 31.77
CA ARG A 648 -24.54 3.73 31.61
C ARG A 648 -24.98 3.02 30.32
N PHE A 649 -25.26 3.77 29.26
CA PHE A 649 -25.43 3.18 27.94
C PHE A 649 -24.13 2.50 27.49
N ARG A 650 -24.27 1.39 26.77
CA ARG A 650 -23.13 0.76 26.09
C ARG A 650 -22.68 1.65 24.93
N LEU A 651 -21.44 1.46 24.49
CA LEU A 651 -20.86 2.30 23.43
C LEU A 651 -21.64 2.19 22.11
N MET A 652 -22.10 1.00 21.72
CA MET A 652 -22.79 0.82 20.43
C MET A 652 -24.14 1.56 20.36
N PRO A 653 -25.06 1.45 21.36
CA PRO A 653 -26.26 2.30 21.38
C PRO A 653 -25.96 3.80 21.45
N ALA A 654 -24.88 4.21 22.14
CA ALA A 654 -24.51 5.63 22.22
C ALA A 654 -24.04 6.16 20.86
N LEU A 655 -23.19 5.41 20.15
CA LEU A 655 -22.78 5.73 18.77
C LEU A 655 -23.98 5.79 17.81
N PHE A 656 -24.94 4.88 17.95
CA PHE A 656 -26.18 4.95 17.19
C PHE A 656 -26.96 6.24 17.46
N ALA A 657 -27.14 6.61 18.74
CA ALA A 657 -27.86 7.82 19.14
C ALA A 657 -27.23 9.10 18.57
N THR A 658 -25.91 9.24 18.70
CA THR A 658 -25.19 10.44 18.24
C THR A 658 -25.04 10.49 16.72
N THR A 659 -24.90 9.34 16.04
CA THR A 659 -24.94 9.29 14.57
C THR A 659 -26.30 9.71 14.05
N LEU A 660 -27.39 9.22 14.67
CA LEU A 660 -28.75 9.64 14.33
C LEU A 660 -28.96 11.14 14.56
N ALA A 661 -28.48 11.68 15.69
CA ALA A 661 -28.55 13.11 15.98
C ALA A 661 -27.83 13.93 14.90
N GLY A 662 -26.58 13.57 14.56
CA GLY A 662 -25.81 14.26 13.54
C GLY A 662 -26.48 14.23 12.16
N LEU A 663 -27.07 13.10 11.79
CA LEU A 663 -27.83 12.96 10.54
C LEU A 663 -29.05 13.86 10.50
N LEU A 664 -29.83 13.92 11.59
CA LEU A 664 -30.98 14.81 11.70
C LEU A 664 -30.57 16.28 11.68
N CYS A 665 -29.51 16.66 12.41
CA CYS A 665 -28.95 18.02 12.37
C CYS A 665 -28.53 18.41 10.95
N CYS A 666 -27.84 17.54 10.21
CA CYS A 666 -27.40 17.83 8.85
C CYS A 666 -28.59 17.97 7.87
N LEU A 667 -29.65 17.16 8.03
CA LEU A 667 -30.88 17.30 7.23
C LEU A 667 -31.57 18.63 7.49
N VAL A 668 -31.64 19.04 8.76
CA VAL A 668 -32.22 20.33 9.17
C VAL A 668 -31.35 21.49 8.67
N LEU A 669 -30.03 21.39 8.81
CA LEU A 669 -29.07 22.37 8.29
C LEU A 669 -29.20 22.53 6.77
N TRP A 670 -29.27 21.42 6.03
CA TRP A 670 -29.52 21.45 4.59
C TRP A 670 -30.84 22.15 4.24
N GLY A 671 -31.90 21.81 4.97
CA GLY A 671 -33.21 22.46 4.81
C GLY A 671 -33.15 23.95 5.11
N ALA A 672 -32.44 24.35 6.16
CA ALA A 672 -32.30 25.74 6.59
C ALA A 672 -31.49 26.58 5.60
N HIS A 673 -30.40 26.06 5.04
CA HIS A 673 -29.62 26.75 4.00
C HIS A 673 -30.38 26.85 2.67
N ARG A 674 -31.16 25.82 2.31
CA ARG A 674 -32.02 25.84 1.10
C ARG A 674 -33.23 26.77 1.26
N ALA A 675 -33.84 26.80 2.44
CA ALA A 675 -35.00 27.63 2.73
C ALA A 675 -34.62 29.07 3.08
N GLY A 676 -33.44 29.29 3.66
CA GLY A 676 -32.91 30.59 4.06
C GLY A 676 -32.79 31.55 2.89
N SER A 677 -32.47 31.09 1.69
CA SER A 677 -32.49 31.92 0.48
C SER A 677 -33.88 32.32 -0.01
N CYS A 678 -34.96 31.76 0.55
CA CYS A 678 -36.34 32.04 0.13
C CYS A 678 -37.22 32.61 1.28
N LEU A 679 -36.76 32.50 2.53
CA LEU A 679 -37.41 33.03 3.73
C LEU A 679 -36.51 34.09 4.36
N SER A 680 -36.91 35.36 4.26
CA SER A 680 -36.12 36.52 4.73
C SER A 680 -35.72 36.45 6.22
N ALA A 681 -36.50 35.76 7.05
CA ALA A 681 -36.21 35.54 8.48
C ALA A 681 -35.11 34.50 8.76
N LEU A 682 -34.73 33.68 7.77
CA LEU A 682 -33.69 32.65 7.86
C LEU A 682 -32.49 32.95 6.92
N ALA A 683 -32.59 34.02 6.13
CA ALA A 683 -31.64 34.40 5.09
C ALA A 683 -30.44 35.17 5.67
N LEU A 684 -29.22 34.65 5.53
CA LEU A 684 -28.00 35.42 5.89
C LEU A 684 -27.80 36.62 4.93
N ALA A 685 -28.27 36.52 3.69
CA ALA A 685 -28.22 37.56 2.66
C ALA A 685 -29.56 37.67 1.91
N ALA A 686 -29.93 38.87 1.46
CA ALA A 686 -31.09 39.06 0.58
C ALA A 686 -30.70 38.71 -0.86
N GLY A 687 -31.21 37.59 -1.39
CA GLY A 687 -30.95 37.13 -2.75
C GLY A 687 -32.06 36.19 -3.24
N GLY A 688 -32.15 35.99 -4.57
CA GLY A 688 -33.12 35.05 -5.16
C GLY A 688 -32.79 33.59 -4.83
N CYS A 689 -33.79 32.70 -4.89
CA CYS A 689 -33.62 31.28 -4.57
C CYS A 689 -32.54 30.65 -5.49
N PRO A 690 -31.45 30.08 -4.94
CA PRO A 690 -30.35 29.52 -5.71
C PRO A 690 -30.78 28.23 -6.41
N GLY A 691 -30.10 27.95 -7.53
CA GLY A 691 -30.24 26.70 -8.28
C GLY A 691 -29.59 25.49 -7.57
N PRO A 692 -29.70 24.28 -8.15
CA PRO A 692 -29.30 23.00 -7.55
C PRO A 692 -27.79 22.83 -7.20
N GLY A 693 -26.95 23.86 -7.32
CA GLY A 693 -25.50 23.81 -7.07
C GLY A 693 -25.07 23.91 -5.60
N ASP A 694 -25.87 24.53 -4.72
CA ASP A 694 -25.54 24.75 -3.29
C ASP A 694 -25.66 23.51 -2.39
N VAL A 695 -26.08 22.39 -2.98
CA VAL A 695 -26.27 21.09 -2.31
C VAL A 695 -24.94 20.55 -1.75
N SER A 696 -23.77 21.01 -2.22
CA SER A 696 -22.49 20.40 -1.84
C SER A 696 -22.03 20.69 -0.39
N VAL A 697 -22.51 21.77 0.24
CA VAL A 697 -22.03 22.26 1.55
C VAL A 697 -22.53 21.40 2.71
N ALA A 698 -23.84 21.12 2.76
CA ALA A 698 -24.42 20.27 3.81
C ALA A 698 -23.97 18.80 3.73
N PHE A 699 -23.64 18.33 2.52
CA PHE A 699 -23.21 16.95 2.29
C PHE A 699 -21.73 16.74 2.69
N GLY A 700 -20.90 17.77 2.55
CA GLY A 700 -19.55 17.80 3.15
C GLY A 700 -19.59 17.80 4.68
N ALA A 701 -20.48 18.60 5.27
CA ALA A 701 -20.66 18.70 6.73
C ALA A 701 -21.08 17.36 7.38
N LEU A 702 -21.93 16.56 6.73
CA LEU A 702 -22.35 15.26 7.25
C LEU A 702 -21.19 14.29 7.45
N ARG A 703 -20.18 14.34 6.57
CA ARG A 703 -18.98 13.50 6.69
C ARG A 703 -18.22 13.84 7.96
N ASP A 704 -17.99 15.11 8.22
CA ASP A 704 -17.23 15.57 9.39
C ASP A 704 -18.03 15.32 10.66
N VAL A 705 -19.32 15.68 10.67
CA VAL A 705 -20.23 15.44 11.80
C VAL A 705 -20.34 13.95 12.12
N GLY A 706 -20.39 13.08 11.11
CA GLY A 706 -20.45 11.64 11.29
C GLY A 706 -19.21 11.06 11.95
N VAL A 707 -18.02 11.42 11.44
CA VAL A 707 -16.75 10.85 11.91
C VAL A 707 -16.27 11.52 13.20
N LEU A 708 -16.21 12.86 13.25
CA LEU A 708 -15.84 13.60 14.45
C LEU A 708 -16.86 13.39 15.57
N GLY A 709 -18.16 13.40 15.24
CA GLY A 709 -19.21 13.09 16.20
C GLY A 709 -19.07 11.69 16.79
N SER A 710 -18.68 10.69 15.99
CA SER A 710 -18.37 9.35 16.48
C SER A 710 -17.16 9.34 17.43
N ALA A 711 -16.09 10.06 17.09
CA ALA A 711 -14.90 10.17 17.95
C ALA A 711 -15.22 10.87 19.29
N LEU A 712 -15.93 11.99 19.24
CA LEU A 712 -16.44 12.71 20.42
C LEU A 712 -17.38 11.84 21.24
N THR A 713 -18.14 10.95 20.60
CA THR A 713 -19.01 10.01 21.31
C THR A 713 -18.22 9.04 22.17
N VAL A 714 -17.12 8.49 21.65
CA VAL A 714 -16.25 7.59 22.43
C VAL A 714 -15.70 8.33 23.65
N GLY A 715 -15.13 9.53 23.44
CA GLY A 715 -14.58 10.36 24.52
C GLY A 715 -15.64 10.75 25.56
N GLY A 716 -16.79 11.24 25.10
CA GLY A 716 -17.91 11.65 25.96
C GLY A 716 -18.46 10.50 26.79
N VAL A 717 -18.67 9.31 26.20
CA VAL A 717 -19.13 8.13 26.93
C VAL A 717 -18.11 7.69 28.00
N LEU A 718 -16.81 7.77 27.72
CA LEU A 718 -15.76 7.45 28.68
C LEU A 718 -15.73 8.47 29.83
N LEU A 719 -15.80 9.76 29.52
CA LEU A 719 -15.88 10.84 30.50
C LEU A 719 -17.11 10.69 31.41
N GLY A 720 -18.29 10.50 30.82
CA GLY A 720 -19.54 10.32 31.57
C GLY A 720 -19.53 9.09 32.49
N ARG A 721 -18.80 8.04 32.12
CA ARG A 721 -18.58 6.88 33.00
C ARG A 721 -17.66 7.19 34.17
N GLY A 722 -16.63 8.03 33.96
CA GLY A 722 -15.72 8.48 35.01
C GLY A 722 -16.43 9.36 36.05
N LEU A 723 -17.31 10.25 35.60
CA LEU A 723 -18.04 11.19 36.47
C LEU A 723 -19.00 10.52 37.46
N ARG A 724 -19.53 9.33 37.13
CA ARG A 724 -20.58 8.65 37.94
C ARG A 724 -20.03 7.49 38.78
N GLY A 725 -18.79 7.60 39.28
CA GLY A 725 -18.02 6.56 39.98
C GLY A 725 -18.85 5.43 40.61
N GLY A 726 -18.62 4.18 40.18
CA GLY A 726 -19.33 3.02 40.71
C GLY A 726 -19.17 1.74 39.89
N PRO A 727 -19.55 0.57 40.45
CA PRO A 727 -19.35 -0.72 39.81
C PRO A 727 -20.12 -0.84 38.48
N ARG A 728 -19.46 -1.42 37.48
CA ARG A 728 -20.05 -1.66 36.15
C ARG A 728 -21.27 -2.58 36.30
N PRO A 729 -22.43 -2.23 35.73
CA PRO A 729 -23.60 -3.09 35.77
C PRO A 729 -23.27 -4.44 35.10
N ARG A 730 -23.76 -5.54 35.70
CA ARG A 730 -23.62 -6.89 35.14
C ARG A 730 -24.17 -6.90 33.71
N PRO A 731 -23.52 -7.62 32.77
CA PRO A 731 -23.97 -7.65 31.39
C PRO A 731 -25.36 -8.27 31.32
N ALA A 732 -26.39 -7.44 31.08
CA ALA A 732 -27.73 -7.93 30.79
C ALA A 732 -27.70 -8.86 29.56
N ALA A 733 -28.46 -9.96 29.63
CA ALA A 733 -28.58 -10.92 28.54
C ALA A 733 -28.98 -10.20 27.24
N ALA A 734 -28.13 -10.36 26.24
CA ALA A 734 -28.24 -9.80 24.91
C ALA A 734 -29.13 -10.71 24.05
N GLY A 735 -29.95 -10.12 23.18
CA GLY A 735 -30.93 -10.84 22.36
C GLY A 735 -31.02 -10.26 20.95
N LEU A 736 -31.43 -11.07 19.99
CA LEU A 736 -31.56 -10.65 18.60
C LEU A 736 -32.65 -9.55 18.46
N PRO A 737 -32.38 -8.46 17.73
CA PRO A 737 -33.39 -7.43 17.51
C PRO A 737 -34.54 -7.93 16.61
N GLY A 738 -35.76 -7.49 16.94
CA GLY A 738 -36.95 -7.72 16.11
C GLY A 738 -36.83 -7.10 14.70
N PRO A 739 -37.66 -7.52 13.74
CA PRO A 739 -37.56 -7.08 12.34
C PRO A 739 -37.66 -5.56 12.16
N ALA A 740 -38.59 -4.89 12.85
CA ALA A 740 -38.74 -3.44 12.78
C ALA A 740 -37.50 -2.68 13.28
N THR A 741 -36.86 -3.14 14.36
CA THR A 741 -35.63 -2.52 14.88
C THR A 741 -34.46 -2.72 13.93
N ARG A 742 -34.37 -3.89 13.27
CA ARG A 742 -33.37 -4.13 12.23
C ARG A 742 -33.56 -3.20 11.04
N LEU A 743 -34.80 -3.03 10.59
CA LEU A 743 -35.13 -2.14 9.47
C LEU A 743 -34.75 -0.69 9.79
N GLY A 744 -35.07 -0.21 10.99
CA GLY A 744 -34.71 1.14 11.44
C GLY A 744 -33.19 1.36 11.51
N LEU A 745 -32.43 0.40 12.06
CA LEU A 745 -30.96 0.49 12.09
C LEU A 745 -30.35 0.52 10.68
N LEU A 746 -30.86 -0.32 9.77
CA LEU A 746 -30.44 -0.35 8.38
C LEU A 746 -30.81 0.94 7.64
N ALA A 747 -31.98 1.51 7.90
CA ALA A 747 -32.41 2.78 7.31
C ALA A 747 -31.49 3.93 7.73
N VAL A 748 -31.17 4.06 9.02
CA VAL A 748 -30.27 5.11 9.51
C VAL A 748 -28.88 4.98 8.89
N ALA A 749 -28.33 3.76 8.86
CA ALA A 749 -27.04 3.51 8.21
C ALA A 749 -27.09 3.79 6.69
N GLY A 750 -28.17 3.38 6.02
CA GLY A 750 -28.37 3.58 4.59
C GLY A 750 -28.49 5.05 4.21
N VAL A 751 -29.25 5.85 4.96
CA VAL A 751 -29.37 7.30 4.74
C VAL A 751 -28.04 7.99 5.00
N PHE A 752 -27.33 7.64 6.07
CA PHE A 752 -26.00 8.18 6.34
C PHE A 752 -25.05 7.93 5.16
N VAL A 753 -25.04 6.69 4.63
CA VAL A 753 -24.22 6.31 3.49
C VAL A 753 -24.65 7.03 2.20
N ALA A 754 -25.94 7.06 1.89
CA ALA A 754 -26.47 7.69 0.68
C ALA A 754 -26.14 9.18 0.62
N LEU A 755 -26.29 9.88 1.75
CA LEU A 755 -25.93 11.28 1.87
C LEU A 755 -24.41 11.49 1.84
N ALA A 756 -23.62 10.67 2.52
CA ALA A 756 -22.16 10.83 2.53
C ALA A 756 -21.46 10.51 1.18
N VAL A 757 -22.07 9.66 0.34
CA VAL A 757 -21.53 9.26 -0.96
C VAL A 757 -22.07 10.11 -2.10
N TRP A 758 -23.08 10.94 -1.83
CA TRP A 758 -23.68 11.81 -2.83
C TRP A 758 -22.58 12.58 -3.57
N PRO A 759 -22.53 12.52 -4.91
CA PRO A 759 -21.42 13.08 -5.66
C PRO A 759 -21.40 14.60 -5.46
N ALA A 760 -20.51 15.08 -4.58
CA ALA A 760 -19.93 16.39 -4.78
C ALA A 760 -19.25 16.32 -6.15
N PRO A 761 -19.62 17.17 -7.13
CA PRO A 761 -19.06 17.08 -8.47
C PRO A 761 -17.54 17.15 -8.36
N ARG A 762 -16.87 16.08 -8.79
CA ARG A 762 -15.43 15.83 -8.58
C ARG A 762 -14.52 16.91 -9.18
N HIS A 763 -15.08 17.79 -10.00
CA HIS A 763 -14.35 18.80 -10.77
C HIS A 763 -14.72 20.23 -10.38
N THR A 764 -15.90 20.49 -9.80
CA THR A 764 -16.32 21.88 -9.69
C THR A 764 -15.67 22.63 -8.56
N ARG A 765 -15.37 22.11 -7.36
CA ARG A 765 -14.88 23.01 -6.28
C ARG A 765 -13.46 23.54 -6.44
N ILE A 766 -12.52 22.80 -7.03
CA ILE A 766 -11.18 23.35 -7.29
C ILE A 766 -11.22 24.29 -8.50
N GLU A 767 -12.11 24.05 -9.47
CA GLU A 767 -12.33 24.94 -10.61
C GLU A 767 -13.24 26.15 -10.27
N SER A 768 -14.11 26.03 -9.26
CA SER A 768 -15.13 27.01 -8.83
C SER A 768 -14.73 27.78 -7.57
N ILE A 769 -13.61 27.46 -6.93
CA ILE A 769 -12.84 28.42 -6.11
C ILE A 769 -12.12 29.43 -7.03
N GLY A 770 -12.34 29.34 -8.35
CA GLY A 770 -12.23 30.48 -9.23
C GLY A 770 -10.89 30.53 -9.95
N ALA A 771 -11.00 30.39 -11.26
CA ALA A 771 -10.03 30.84 -12.24
C ALA A 771 -9.56 32.34 -12.16
N PRO A 772 -10.10 33.27 -11.32
CA PRO A 772 -9.51 34.61 -11.22
C PRO A 772 -8.34 34.75 -10.22
N ASP A 773 -8.31 34.02 -9.10
CA ASP A 773 -7.36 34.30 -8.02
C ASP A 773 -6.21 33.29 -8.00
N TYR A 774 -5.43 33.33 -9.07
CA TYR A 774 -4.04 32.88 -9.02
C TYR A 774 -3.31 33.70 -7.95
N VAL A 775 -3.02 33.10 -6.79
CA VAL A 775 -2.09 33.70 -5.83
C VAL A 775 -0.68 33.30 -6.26
N PRO A 776 0.13 34.20 -6.84
CA PRO A 776 1.51 33.86 -7.16
C PRO A 776 2.27 33.46 -5.88
N PRO A 777 3.16 32.47 -5.95
CA PRO A 777 4.01 32.13 -4.81
C PRO A 777 4.87 33.36 -4.43
N PRO A 778 5.24 33.50 -3.14
CA PRO A 778 6.18 34.53 -2.73
C PRO A 778 7.48 34.43 -3.54
N ALA A 779 8.09 35.56 -3.90
CA ALA A 779 9.27 35.60 -4.77
C ALA A 779 10.42 34.65 -4.36
N ARG A 780 10.59 34.42 -3.04
CA ARG A 780 11.57 33.46 -2.50
C ARG A 780 11.29 32.03 -2.97
N HIS A 781 10.04 31.59 -2.93
CA HIS A 781 9.62 30.27 -3.40
C HIS A 781 9.72 30.15 -4.93
N THR A 782 9.51 31.23 -5.67
CA THR A 782 9.62 31.24 -7.14
C THR A 782 11.04 30.90 -7.60
N VAL A 783 12.07 31.44 -6.95
CA VAL A 783 13.47 31.18 -7.30
C VAL A 783 13.86 29.73 -7.00
N ASP A 784 13.41 29.19 -5.87
CA ASP A 784 13.69 27.79 -5.49
C ASP A 784 13.01 26.81 -6.47
N ILE A 785 11.75 27.07 -6.84
CA ILE A 785 11.02 26.30 -7.87
C ILE A 785 11.75 26.32 -9.23
N GLN A 786 12.30 27.47 -9.64
CA GLN A 786 13.05 27.60 -10.88
C GLN A 786 14.36 26.79 -10.85
N LYS A 787 15.09 26.81 -9.73
CA LYS A 787 16.31 26.01 -9.55
C LYS A 787 16.04 24.51 -9.57
N GLU A 788 14.99 24.06 -8.88
CA GLU A 788 14.55 22.65 -8.94
C GLU A 788 14.15 22.25 -10.36
N SER A 789 13.42 23.12 -11.07
CA SER A 789 13.04 22.89 -12.47
C SER A 789 14.26 22.82 -13.41
N PHE A 790 15.32 23.58 -13.13
CA PHE A 790 16.59 23.48 -13.86
C PHE A 790 17.31 22.14 -13.60
N ALA A 791 17.31 21.63 -12.38
CA ALA A 791 17.86 20.31 -12.08
C ALA A 791 17.10 19.19 -12.82
N ILE A 792 15.78 19.31 -12.94
CA ILE A 792 14.95 18.41 -13.76
C ILE A 792 15.32 18.56 -15.24
N TRP A 793 15.49 19.77 -15.74
CA TRP A 793 15.92 19.99 -17.13
C TRP A 793 17.29 19.35 -17.44
N MET A 794 18.26 19.50 -16.53
CA MET A 794 19.58 18.87 -16.64
C MET A 794 19.48 17.35 -16.72
N SER A 795 18.68 16.73 -15.85
CA SER A 795 18.45 15.28 -15.82
C SER A 795 17.47 14.77 -16.88
N GLY A 796 16.79 15.65 -17.61
CA GLY A 796 15.85 15.33 -18.68
C GLY A 796 16.44 15.44 -20.10
N GLY A 797 17.76 15.54 -20.20
CA GLY A 797 18.51 15.58 -21.46
C GLY A 797 19.44 16.79 -21.61
N GLY A 798 19.27 17.83 -20.77
CA GLY A 798 20.11 19.03 -20.83
C GLY A 798 21.59 18.75 -20.62
N HIS A 799 21.93 17.84 -19.69
CA HIS A 799 23.32 17.46 -19.46
C HIS A 799 23.95 16.76 -20.67
N GLU A 800 23.20 15.92 -21.40
CA GLU A 800 23.74 15.28 -22.60
C GLU A 800 23.92 16.26 -23.74
N GLN A 801 22.99 17.18 -23.95
CA GLN A 801 23.16 18.21 -24.98
C GLN A 801 24.42 19.03 -24.72
N TRP A 802 24.68 19.34 -23.45
CA TRP A 802 25.90 20.00 -23.03
C TRP A 802 27.14 19.12 -23.24
N ALA A 803 27.12 17.88 -22.77
CA ALA A 803 28.24 16.96 -22.88
C ALA A 803 28.55 16.57 -24.33
N ALA A 804 27.54 16.34 -25.17
CA ALA A 804 27.67 15.96 -26.57
C ALA A 804 28.31 17.09 -27.38
N SER A 805 27.81 18.32 -27.25
CA SER A 805 28.37 19.50 -27.93
C SER A 805 29.80 19.80 -27.45
N PHE A 806 30.07 19.71 -26.14
CA PHE A 806 31.43 19.87 -25.60
C PHE A 806 32.40 18.76 -26.07
N ASN A 807 31.98 17.50 -26.03
CA ASN A 807 32.79 16.36 -26.48
C ASN A 807 33.03 16.38 -28.00
N ALA A 808 32.08 16.90 -28.79
CA ALA A 808 32.28 17.08 -30.22
C ALA A 808 33.37 18.13 -30.51
N LEU A 809 33.38 19.24 -29.76
CA LEU A 809 34.46 20.24 -29.85
C LEU A 809 35.80 19.66 -29.40
N GLY A 810 35.81 18.87 -28.32
CA GLY A 810 37.01 18.17 -27.85
C GLY A 810 37.56 17.17 -28.88
N ARG A 811 36.69 16.42 -29.57
CA ARG A 811 37.08 15.52 -30.67
C ARG A 811 37.66 16.30 -31.85
N TYR A 812 37.06 17.43 -32.21
CA TYR A 812 37.62 18.31 -33.25
C TYR A 812 39.02 18.82 -32.86
N PHE A 813 39.19 19.29 -31.63
CA PHE A 813 40.50 19.69 -31.11
C PHE A 813 41.53 18.56 -31.16
N GLN A 814 41.15 17.33 -30.80
CA GLN A 814 42.04 16.16 -30.87
C GLN A 814 42.51 15.84 -32.29
N GLN A 815 41.71 16.09 -33.32
CA GLN A 815 42.13 15.90 -34.70
C GLN A 815 43.08 17.00 -35.18
N VAL A 816 42.88 18.25 -34.73
CA VAL A 816 43.73 19.39 -35.13
C VAL A 816 45.07 19.41 -34.38
N LYS A 817 45.09 18.98 -33.11
CA LYS A 817 46.26 19.07 -32.22
C LYS A 817 47.57 18.52 -32.81
N PRO A 818 47.62 17.30 -33.40
CA PRO A 818 48.88 16.74 -33.93
C PRO A 818 49.50 17.60 -35.03
N TRP A 819 48.65 18.23 -35.85
CA TRP A 819 49.09 19.12 -36.93
C TRP A 819 49.65 20.43 -36.40
N ALA A 820 49.06 20.96 -35.33
CA ALA A 820 49.55 22.16 -34.65
C ALA A 820 50.92 21.95 -33.98
N GLU A 821 51.22 20.72 -33.54
CA GLU A 821 52.50 20.35 -32.93
C GLU A 821 53.60 20.02 -33.97
N ALA A 822 53.26 19.99 -35.26
CA ALA A 822 54.23 19.76 -36.34
C ALA A 822 55.16 20.97 -36.56
N GLN A 823 56.41 20.71 -36.95
CA GLN A 823 57.45 21.74 -37.11
C GLN A 823 57.15 22.77 -38.23
N LYS A 824 56.34 22.38 -39.23
CA LYS A 824 55.78 23.23 -40.30
C LYS A 824 54.36 22.77 -40.63
N PRO A 825 53.32 23.29 -39.95
CA PRO A 825 51.94 22.84 -40.15
C PRO A 825 51.41 23.22 -41.54
N ASP A 826 50.88 22.25 -42.27
CA ASP A 826 50.04 22.52 -43.45
C ASP A 826 48.58 22.63 -43.02
N TRP A 827 48.15 23.87 -42.78
CA TRP A 827 46.79 24.15 -42.31
C TRP A 827 45.71 23.85 -43.35
N VAL A 828 46.02 23.93 -44.64
CA VAL A 828 45.06 23.60 -45.71
C VAL A 828 44.88 22.10 -45.81
N ALA A 829 45.96 21.33 -45.68
CA ALA A 829 45.86 19.87 -45.60
C ALA A 829 45.10 19.42 -44.34
N THR A 830 45.35 20.09 -43.20
CA THR A 830 44.68 19.79 -41.92
C THR A 830 43.16 19.97 -42.02
N THR A 831 42.67 21.06 -42.62
CA THR A 831 41.22 21.31 -42.76
C THR A 831 40.55 20.45 -43.82
N ARG A 832 41.34 19.89 -44.75
CA ARG A 832 40.88 18.95 -45.78
C ARG A 832 41.02 17.48 -45.40
N ASP A 833 41.66 17.20 -44.27
CA ASP A 833 41.77 15.85 -43.74
C ASP A 833 40.37 15.25 -43.49
N PRO A 834 40.08 14.03 -43.98
CA PRO A 834 38.77 13.41 -43.83
C PRO A 834 38.30 13.29 -42.37
N HIS A 835 39.21 13.00 -41.43
CA HIS A 835 38.87 12.85 -40.01
C HIS A 835 38.59 14.21 -39.36
N THR A 836 39.35 15.25 -39.70
CA THR A 836 39.07 16.63 -39.26
C THR A 836 37.72 17.12 -39.79
N GLN A 837 37.39 16.86 -41.05
CA GLN A 837 36.10 17.21 -41.64
C GLN A 837 34.93 16.44 -41.00
N GLU A 838 35.12 15.16 -40.70
CA GLU A 838 34.13 14.37 -39.98
C GLU A 838 33.90 14.89 -38.56
N ALA A 839 34.97 15.21 -37.83
CA ALA A 839 34.87 15.82 -36.50
C ALA A 839 34.16 17.19 -36.56
N CYS A 840 34.42 17.98 -37.60
CA CYS A 840 33.73 19.25 -37.85
C CYS A 840 32.22 19.06 -38.08
N ARG A 841 31.84 18.10 -38.94
CA ARG A 841 30.42 17.75 -39.19
C ARG A 841 29.74 17.30 -37.91
N ASN A 842 30.41 16.48 -37.09
CA ASN A 842 29.90 16.03 -35.80
C ASN A 842 29.71 17.20 -34.81
N LEU A 843 30.61 18.18 -34.80
CA LEU A 843 30.46 19.41 -34.01
C LEU A 843 29.25 20.23 -34.45
N VAL A 844 29.10 20.48 -35.76
CA VAL A 844 27.96 21.21 -36.32
C VAL A 844 26.64 20.52 -35.96
N ALA A 845 26.57 19.21 -36.13
CA ALA A 845 25.40 18.42 -35.78
C ALA A 845 25.06 18.52 -34.28
N ALA A 846 26.05 18.27 -33.40
CA ALA A 846 25.83 18.30 -31.95
C ALA A 846 25.42 19.70 -31.43
N VAL A 847 25.96 20.78 -32.01
CA VAL A 847 25.56 22.15 -31.66
C VAL A 847 24.16 22.48 -32.19
N GLY A 848 23.82 21.98 -33.38
CA GLY A 848 22.47 22.10 -33.94
C GLY A 848 21.42 21.41 -33.08
N GLU A 849 21.69 20.17 -32.65
CA GLU A 849 20.83 19.41 -31.74
C GLU A 849 20.65 20.14 -30.40
N ALA A 850 21.76 20.57 -29.77
CA ALA A 850 21.72 21.30 -28.51
C ALA A 850 20.99 22.65 -28.63
N GLY A 851 21.06 23.32 -29.78
CA GLY A 851 20.36 24.56 -30.08
C GLY A 851 18.86 24.39 -30.32
N SER A 852 18.44 23.23 -30.83
CA SER A 852 17.03 22.87 -31.01
C SER A 852 16.37 22.34 -29.73
N PHE A 853 17.18 21.99 -28.72
CA PHE A 853 16.70 21.51 -27.44
C PHE A 853 16.03 22.62 -26.63
N GLN A 854 15.10 22.23 -25.77
CA GLN A 854 14.29 23.17 -25.00
C GLN A 854 15.15 24.01 -24.05
N VAL A 855 14.86 25.31 -23.96
CA VAL A 855 15.61 26.24 -23.11
C VAL A 855 15.34 25.96 -21.61
N PRO A 856 16.35 26.08 -20.73
CA PRO A 856 16.17 25.94 -19.29
C PRO A 856 15.06 26.85 -18.73
N PRO A 857 14.25 26.37 -17.77
CA PRO A 857 13.15 27.16 -17.19
C PRO A 857 13.62 28.27 -16.22
N TRP A 858 14.86 28.19 -15.71
CA TRP A 858 15.43 29.20 -14.82
C TRP A 858 16.06 30.34 -15.66
N PRO A 859 15.59 31.60 -15.58
CA PRO A 859 16.04 32.67 -16.48
C PRO A 859 17.55 32.92 -16.48
N LYS A 860 18.21 32.76 -15.33
CA LYS A 860 19.67 32.89 -15.21
C LYS A 860 20.38 31.80 -16.03
N ALA A 861 20.03 30.53 -15.79
CA ALA A 861 20.58 29.39 -16.51
C ALA A 861 20.22 29.42 -18.01
N ALA A 862 19.05 29.94 -18.38
CA ALA A 862 18.65 30.13 -19.77
C ALA A 862 19.56 31.13 -20.49
N ALA A 863 19.92 32.24 -19.83
CA ALA A 863 20.85 33.23 -20.37
C ALA A 863 22.26 32.65 -20.55
N ASP A 864 22.75 31.91 -19.54
CA ASP A 864 24.08 31.29 -19.57
C ASP A 864 24.15 30.15 -20.60
N TRP A 865 23.10 29.33 -20.72
CA TRP A 865 22.95 28.31 -21.78
C TRP A 865 22.95 28.93 -23.18
N SER A 866 22.19 30.01 -23.37
CA SER A 866 22.15 30.74 -24.65
C SER A 866 23.51 31.36 -25.01
N ALA A 867 24.23 31.88 -24.01
CA ALA A 867 25.58 32.40 -24.21
C ALA A 867 26.59 31.30 -24.57
N TYR A 868 26.47 30.12 -23.94
CA TYR A 868 27.25 28.94 -24.30
C TYR A 868 26.99 28.51 -25.74
N LEU A 869 25.72 28.33 -26.13
CA LEU A 869 25.34 27.91 -27.49
C LEU A 869 25.80 28.89 -28.56
N ARG A 870 25.72 30.20 -28.32
CA ARG A 870 26.26 31.20 -29.27
C ARG A 870 27.76 31.02 -29.50
N GLN A 871 28.54 30.77 -28.44
CA GLN A 871 29.97 30.55 -28.58
C GLN A 871 30.30 29.22 -29.30
N MET A 872 29.51 28.17 -29.04
CA MET A 872 29.65 26.89 -29.73
C MET A 872 29.25 26.98 -31.21
N ALA A 873 28.18 27.71 -31.54
CA ALA A 873 27.75 27.96 -32.91
C ALA A 873 28.79 28.76 -33.71
N ASN A 874 29.42 29.77 -33.07
CA ASN A 874 30.55 30.48 -33.67
C ASN A 874 31.71 29.52 -33.95
N SER A 875 32.03 28.61 -33.01
CA SER A 875 33.10 27.63 -33.18
C SER A 875 32.80 26.66 -34.33
N ALA A 876 31.56 26.17 -34.43
CA ALA A 876 31.09 25.31 -35.50
C ALA A 876 31.11 26.02 -36.87
N GLY A 877 30.70 27.29 -36.94
CA GLY A 877 30.76 28.09 -38.17
C GLY A 877 32.19 28.42 -38.62
N ARG A 878 33.12 28.62 -37.68
CA ARG A 878 34.54 28.78 -37.99
C ARG A 878 35.18 27.50 -38.50
N CYS A 879 34.77 26.37 -37.94
CA CYS A 879 35.19 25.05 -38.40
C CYS A 879 34.80 24.79 -39.86
N THR A 880 33.56 25.12 -40.25
CA THR A 880 33.10 24.98 -41.63
C THR A 880 33.77 25.97 -42.58
N ALA A 881 34.02 27.21 -42.13
CA ALA A 881 34.80 28.19 -42.89
C ALA A 881 36.22 27.71 -43.17
N ALA A 882 36.90 27.14 -42.17
CA ALA A 882 38.26 26.62 -42.30
C ALA A 882 38.37 25.50 -43.36
N ALA A 883 37.34 24.66 -43.50
CA ALA A 883 37.29 23.59 -44.51
C ALA A 883 37.22 24.12 -45.97
N THR A 884 36.77 25.36 -46.16
CA THR A 884 36.63 26.00 -47.48
C THR A 884 37.61 27.15 -47.70
N ALA A 885 38.57 27.33 -46.80
CA ALA A 885 39.52 28.43 -46.84
C ALA A 885 40.36 28.42 -48.13
N PRO A 886 40.55 29.58 -48.79
CA PRO A 886 41.27 29.69 -50.06
C PRO A 886 42.81 29.63 -49.89
N ASP A 887 43.32 29.93 -48.69
CA ASP A 887 44.74 30.00 -48.38
C ASP A 887 45.04 29.55 -46.94
N ALA A 888 46.31 29.24 -46.67
CA ALA A 888 46.76 28.72 -45.38
C ALA A 888 46.63 29.71 -44.21
N ARG A 889 46.72 31.02 -44.47
CA ARG A 889 46.60 32.05 -43.42
C ARG A 889 45.14 32.14 -42.95
N THR A 890 44.20 32.11 -43.90
CA THR A 890 42.76 32.07 -43.62
C THR A 890 42.36 30.77 -42.93
N ALA A 891 42.86 29.61 -43.42
CA ALA A 891 42.62 28.30 -42.80
C ALA A 891 43.09 28.26 -41.34
N HIS A 892 44.29 28.78 -41.05
CA HIS A 892 44.85 28.85 -39.71
C HIS A 892 44.03 29.78 -38.79
N ALA A 893 43.63 30.96 -39.28
CA ALA A 893 42.84 31.90 -38.50
C ALA A 893 41.46 31.34 -38.11
N ASP A 894 40.77 30.69 -39.05
CA ASP A 894 39.47 30.07 -38.80
C ASP A 894 39.58 28.80 -37.93
N LEU A 895 40.66 28.00 -38.09
CA LEU A 895 40.97 26.89 -37.18
C LEU A 895 41.12 27.36 -35.73
N LEU A 896 41.95 28.37 -35.49
CA LEU A 896 42.16 28.90 -34.14
C LEU A 896 40.86 29.49 -33.56
N ALA A 897 40.09 30.20 -34.37
CA ALA A 897 38.79 30.74 -33.96
C ALA A 897 37.75 29.64 -33.67
N ALA A 898 37.86 28.47 -34.32
CA ALA A 898 37.01 27.30 -34.06
C ALA A 898 37.36 26.57 -32.75
N LEU A 899 38.57 26.75 -32.21
CA LEU A 899 39.05 26.05 -31.01
C LEU A 899 38.87 26.86 -29.72
N VAL A 900 38.11 27.97 -29.75
CA VAL A 900 37.89 28.82 -28.58
C VAL A 900 36.99 28.11 -27.57
N ILE A 901 37.60 27.65 -26.48
CA ILE A 901 36.86 27.02 -25.37
C ILE A 901 36.02 28.07 -24.64
N PRO A 902 34.70 27.86 -24.48
CA PRO A 902 33.80 28.78 -23.77
C PRO A 902 33.98 28.71 -22.24
N LYS A 903 35.21 28.92 -21.73
CA LYS A 903 35.55 28.70 -20.31
C LYS A 903 34.69 29.52 -19.34
N LYS A 904 34.37 30.77 -19.70
CA LYS A 904 33.50 31.64 -18.90
C LYS A 904 32.08 31.08 -18.79
N GLN A 905 31.52 30.62 -19.91
CA GLN A 905 30.16 30.07 -19.97
C GLN A 905 30.09 28.69 -19.31
N ILE A 906 31.11 27.85 -19.48
CA ILE A 906 31.22 26.56 -18.78
C ILE A 906 31.25 26.77 -17.26
N ASN A 907 32.04 27.73 -16.78
CA ASN A 907 32.08 28.04 -15.35
C ASN A 907 30.74 28.59 -14.83
N ALA A 908 30.03 29.39 -15.63
CA ALA A 908 28.71 29.90 -15.28
C ALA A 908 27.68 28.76 -15.19
N LEU A 909 27.62 27.86 -16.19
CA LEU A 909 26.75 26.68 -16.17
C LEU A 909 27.09 25.72 -15.02
N ASN A 910 28.38 25.52 -14.72
CA ASN A 910 28.81 24.75 -13.55
C ASN A 910 28.35 25.41 -12.24
N ALA A 911 28.47 26.73 -12.12
CA ALA A 911 28.01 27.47 -10.94
C ALA A 911 26.49 27.43 -10.80
N ASP A 912 25.74 27.49 -11.90
CA ASP A 912 24.29 27.34 -11.91
C ASP A 912 23.86 25.92 -11.56
N THR A 913 24.57 24.91 -12.07
CA THR A 913 24.36 23.51 -11.70
C THR A 913 24.63 23.32 -10.21
N ALA A 914 25.74 23.87 -9.70
CA ALA A 914 26.07 23.82 -8.28
C ALA A 914 25.08 24.61 -7.41
N ALA A 915 24.57 25.75 -7.88
CA ALA A 915 23.57 26.55 -7.17
C ALA A 915 22.20 25.88 -7.15
N ALA A 916 21.83 25.22 -8.25
CA ALA A 916 20.61 24.44 -8.32
C ALA A 916 20.71 23.16 -7.49
N LEU A 917 21.91 22.55 -7.42
CA LEU A 917 22.20 21.41 -6.56
C LEU A 917 22.42 21.78 -5.08
N GLY A 918 22.79 23.03 -4.78
CA GLY A 918 23.11 23.52 -3.43
C GLY A 918 21.95 24.26 -2.75
N THR A 919 20.88 24.60 -3.46
CA THR A 919 19.56 24.90 -2.86
C THR A 919 18.79 23.64 -2.48
N LEU A 920 19.36 22.48 -2.78
CA LEU A 920 18.84 21.19 -2.36
C LEU A 920 19.45 20.93 -0.97
N PRO A 921 18.61 20.71 0.06
CA PRO A 921 19.04 20.71 1.46
C PRO A 921 20.18 19.75 1.81
#